data_AF-A0A1V5WQP8-F1
#
_entry.id   AF-A0A1V5WQP8-F1
#
_cell.length_a   1.000
_cell.length_b   1.000
_cell.length_c   1.000
_cell.angle_alpha   90.00
_cell.angle_beta   90.00
_cell.angle_gamma   90.00
#
_symmetry.space_group_name_H-M   'P 1'
#
loop_
_entity.id
_entity.type
_entity.pdbx_description
1 polymer ?
#
loop_
_entity_poly.entity_id
_entity_poly.type
_entity_poly.pdbx_seq_one_letter_code
_entity_poly.pdbx_strand_id
1 'polypeptide(L)'
;MIEVILNGKKIESEAGITILELAKRNNIDIPTLCNDEELNPYGSCWVCLVEVKGRKGFVTSCGTTITPGMEIITDSQEIRTARKMALELLVSNHYADCEAPCKLACPALVDVQSYVSLIANGQYHDAVKVIKKTLPMPLSIGRVCPAFCEKECRRQIVDESIAIRQLKRFAADEDLNDVWSYVPEKKESTGKKVVIIGAGPSGLTCGYYLSNLGHQVKVFESALEAGGWLRYGIPEYRLPKDILDKEIELMCSNGMEIEYGIKLGRDINLNELSRIYDAVYLAIGAQKAVPFPVKGSDLEGCFLGVDFLRAFSLGETPYLGKKVAIVGGGNTAIDCARTAIRLGCDVTVIYRRTRQEMPAEPEEIAAAEKEGVIFHYLSNPVEYIGNDGKLQQVKIEKMELGEPDSSGRRRPVPTGEFFIEPFDSIIAAISQIPEVEIFAQEDNFIQGQVLPISRWQTAIVDEKTMYTGLANVFAGGDFRRGPATAIEAIADGYFAAEAIDRFLKGEEIAKDSFRFDSKKGYKVQDISPKEYKNYEKIAREKMPEIPIDKAKISFEEVELGFSEPSAKFEAERCLECGCQINETCKLRDYCTDFKADALHYQGSINKYSIDYTHPYILRDPNKCIACGRCVRICAEIQSPAVLGYIYRGFSTLIAPEFGESLTKTSCESCGKCIAVCPVGALLERNINYKLNPLEKEETTQNCGICGTGCLIQCQSQSGVPVLIGTDEEEPGFNGRNLCFKGRFGWQAFYTEDRLKSPVLKRNGKWDPISWRDVYSLIQEKVKELSSYAFEISPLITLEEMLIMEKAATNTGSMLYASPDYHLFSSQYLPLKPTLEPYKIFDNFSEYVVIGEISQNLRTLLRLQQRKDKKLTSVICQNSMPLHFADSVLSSISYLKGNRNQLFIYNVNQISEKDIYEILNLAVALDSELGNVLESSDYPDYYGLQLLNSEWKDSADAKFLLSYGTKSKKSSDMQFIIEILPFIDSETGADLILPQPTYLEIDGTAMANQGYITHFHNPAKSNLINQILHLFLQLGWIPPAGGDINYWNQLVEDRIQNGFIQQRNLYQPEKIERNNLRDYVVTATDISNQKINILYEQRKEPSCFERRLHKNR
;
A
#
# COMPACT_ATOMS: atom_id res chain seq x y z
N MET A 1 -1.92 38.40 29.32
CA MET A 1 -2.29 38.59 27.91
C MET A 1 -1.49 39.76 27.36
N ILE A 2 -1.01 39.67 26.12
CA ILE A 2 -0.30 40.72 25.37
C ILE A 2 -0.99 40.91 24.02
N GLU A 3 -1.06 42.15 23.54
CA GLU A 3 -1.60 42.49 22.21
C GLU A 3 -0.48 42.40 21.16
N VAL A 4 -0.78 41.76 20.02
CA VAL A 4 0.08 41.65 18.84
C VAL A 4 -0.74 41.94 17.58
N ILE A 5 -0.09 42.34 16.49
CA ILE A 5 -0.74 42.58 15.19
C ILE A 5 -0.30 41.47 14.22
N LEU A 6 -1.19 40.58 13.83
CA LEU A 6 -0.92 39.47 12.91
C LEU A 6 -1.66 39.70 11.60
N ASN A 7 -0.93 39.88 10.50
CA ASN A 7 -1.47 40.22 9.17
C ASN A 7 -2.46 41.40 9.23
N GLY A 8 -2.10 42.44 9.98
CA GLY A 8 -2.90 43.65 10.18
C GLY A 8 -4.06 43.51 11.17
N LYS A 9 -4.32 42.32 11.74
CA LYS A 9 -5.35 42.10 12.77
C LYS A 9 -4.76 42.15 14.17
N LYS A 10 -5.38 42.90 15.09
CA LYS A 10 -5.03 42.89 16.51
C LYS A 10 -5.51 41.59 17.17
N ILE A 11 -4.62 40.92 17.88
CA ILE A 11 -4.88 39.64 18.55
C ILE A 11 -4.32 39.72 19.96
N GLU A 12 -5.10 39.26 20.94
CA GLU A 12 -4.61 39.06 22.31
C GLU A 12 -4.16 37.61 22.50
N SER A 13 -3.01 37.42 23.13
CA SER A 13 -2.50 36.08 23.44
C SER A 13 -1.70 36.05 24.74
N GLU A 14 -1.41 34.85 25.25
CA GLU A 14 -0.59 34.69 26.45
C GLU A 14 0.89 34.97 26.16
N ALA A 15 1.63 35.45 27.14
CA ALA A 15 3.07 35.68 26.97
C ALA A 15 3.82 34.34 26.96
N GLY A 16 4.93 34.25 26.22
CA GLY A 16 5.80 33.07 26.21
C GLY A 16 5.58 32.11 25.03
N ILE A 17 4.48 32.25 24.28
CA ILE A 17 4.25 31.44 23.06
C ILE A 17 5.05 31.96 21.87
N THR A 18 5.27 31.09 20.89
CA THR A 18 5.95 31.40 19.63
C THR A 18 5.01 32.04 18.61
N ILE A 19 5.56 32.70 17.58
CA ILE A 19 4.75 33.20 16.45
C ILE A 19 4.03 32.04 15.75
N LEU A 20 4.66 30.86 15.64
CA LEU A 20 4.03 29.68 15.03
C LEU A 20 2.79 29.23 15.81
N GLU A 21 2.88 29.16 17.15
CA GLU A 21 1.74 28.80 18.00
C GLU A 21 0.62 29.85 17.91
N LEU A 22 0.98 31.13 17.90
CA LEU A 22 0.02 32.21 17.67
C LEU A 22 -0.71 32.04 16.31
N ALA A 23 0.04 31.75 15.25
CA ALA A 23 -0.50 31.58 13.90
C ALA A 23 -1.46 30.37 13.83
N LYS A 24 -1.05 29.21 14.38
CA LYS A 24 -1.89 28.00 14.47
C LYS A 24 -3.21 28.28 15.18
N ARG A 25 -3.18 28.95 16.34
CA ARG A 25 -4.38 29.30 17.11
C ARG A 25 -5.35 30.24 16.37
N ASN A 26 -4.87 30.90 15.31
CA ASN A 26 -5.67 31.81 14.49
C ASN A 26 -5.91 31.25 13.07
N ASN A 27 -5.76 29.94 12.89
CA ASN A 27 -5.98 29.23 11.61
C ASN A 27 -5.12 29.78 10.47
N ILE A 28 -3.88 30.19 10.78
CA ILE A 28 -2.89 30.61 9.79
C ILE A 28 -1.84 29.51 9.68
N ASP A 29 -1.81 28.85 8.53
CA ASP A 29 -0.78 27.86 8.25
C ASP A 29 0.56 28.54 7.92
N ILE A 30 1.61 28.08 8.59
CA ILE A 30 2.99 28.46 8.31
C ILE A 30 3.78 27.16 8.12
N PRO A 31 4.38 26.94 6.93
CA PRO A 31 4.99 25.66 6.60
C PRO A 31 6.20 25.37 7.50
N THR A 32 6.27 24.14 8.03
CA THR A 32 7.36 23.70 8.93
C THR A 32 7.76 22.26 8.62
N LEU A 33 9.07 21.98 8.64
CA LEU A 33 9.61 20.61 8.47
C LEU A 33 10.35 20.10 9.71
N CYS A 34 11.10 20.97 10.38
CA CYS A 34 11.91 20.62 11.57
C CYS A 34 11.19 20.79 12.91
N ASN A 35 9.94 21.27 12.90
CA ASN A 35 9.16 21.49 14.12
C ASN A 35 8.35 20.24 14.48
N ASP A 36 8.22 19.97 15.79
CA ASP A 36 7.36 18.95 16.37
C ASP A 36 6.80 19.52 17.69
N GLU A 37 5.57 19.15 18.06
CA GLU A 37 4.89 19.73 19.22
C GLU A 37 5.44 19.21 20.57
N GLU A 38 6.06 18.03 20.57
CA GLU A 38 6.69 17.47 21.78
C GLU A 38 8.14 17.93 21.96
N LEU A 39 8.68 18.70 21.01
CA LEU A 39 10.06 19.17 21.01
C LEU A 39 10.13 20.69 21.12
N ASN A 40 11.14 21.18 21.84
CA ASN A 40 11.44 22.62 21.84
C ASN A 40 11.78 23.11 20.42
N PRO A 41 11.53 24.39 20.09
CA PRO A 41 11.87 24.93 18.76
C PRO A 41 13.34 24.77 18.39
N TYR A 42 13.62 24.43 17.11
CA TYR A 42 14.98 24.25 16.58
C TYR A 42 15.36 25.25 15.48
N GLY A 43 14.40 25.62 14.61
CA GLY A 43 14.61 26.65 13.58
C GLY A 43 15.57 26.28 12.44
N SER A 44 15.85 24.99 12.18
CA SER A 44 16.87 24.57 11.21
C SER A 44 16.42 24.54 9.74
N CYS A 45 15.13 24.36 9.45
CA CYS A 45 14.66 24.20 8.06
C CYS A 45 14.42 25.52 7.31
N TRP A 46 14.26 26.65 8.03
CA TRP A 46 13.98 27.97 7.45
C TRP A 46 12.73 28.06 6.54
N VAL A 47 11.85 27.06 6.51
CA VAL A 47 10.60 27.13 5.73
C VAL A 47 9.54 27.99 6.45
N CYS A 48 9.65 28.14 7.78
CA CYS A 48 8.70 28.88 8.61
C CYS A 48 8.96 30.39 8.71
N LEU A 49 9.65 30.97 7.72
CA LEU A 49 10.05 32.38 7.78
C LEU A 49 8.84 33.31 7.73
N VAL A 50 8.90 34.35 8.56
CA VAL A 50 7.93 35.45 8.64
C VAL A 50 8.66 36.77 8.79
N GLU A 51 7.96 37.86 8.49
CA GLU A 51 8.46 39.21 8.73
C GLU A 51 7.89 39.77 10.03
N VAL A 52 8.74 40.47 10.80
CA VAL A 52 8.33 41.26 11.96
C VAL A 52 8.71 42.70 11.71
N LYS A 53 7.73 43.62 11.63
CA LYS A 53 8.02 45.02 11.32
C LYS A 53 8.99 45.63 12.34
N GLY A 54 9.93 46.42 11.83
CA GLY A 54 10.99 47.03 12.65
C GLY A 54 12.18 46.12 12.93
N ARG A 55 12.14 44.83 12.55
CA ARG A 55 13.32 43.95 12.53
C ARG A 55 13.89 43.84 11.12
N LYS A 56 15.21 43.74 11.02
CA LYS A 56 15.90 43.57 9.74
C LYS A 56 15.88 42.10 9.31
N GLY A 57 15.34 41.82 8.13
CA GLY A 57 15.26 40.47 7.56
C GLY A 57 14.12 39.63 8.15
N PHE A 58 14.09 38.36 7.77
CA PHE A 58 13.09 37.40 8.24
C PHE A 58 13.50 36.75 9.56
N VAL A 59 12.50 36.33 10.33
CA VAL A 59 12.69 35.51 11.55
C VAL A 59 11.98 34.18 11.40
N THR A 60 12.40 33.16 12.14
CA THR A 60 11.69 31.88 12.19
C THR A 60 10.46 32.02 13.10
N SER A 61 9.29 31.63 12.61
CA SER A 61 8.06 31.70 13.42
C SER A 61 8.11 30.74 14.61
N CYS A 62 8.75 29.56 14.44
CA CYS A 62 8.86 28.56 15.49
C CYS A 62 9.79 28.96 16.62
N GLY A 63 10.87 29.72 16.34
CA GLY A 63 11.88 30.09 17.34
C GLY A 63 11.66 31.46 17.98
N THR A 64 10.70 32.25 17.50
CA THR A 64 10.50 33.63 17.95
C THR A 64 9.30 33.72 18.88
N THR A 65 9.52 34.06 20.15
CA THR A 65 8.47 34.36 21.13
C THR A 65 7.83 35.71 20.84
N ILE A 66 6.51 35.79 21.00
CA ILE A 66 5.75 37.03 20.79
C ILE A 66 6.00 38.06 21.90
N THR A 67 5.99 39.35 21.54
CA THR A 67 6.17 40.48 22.48
C THR A 67 5.07 41.52 22.28
N PRO A 68 4.70 42.32 23.32
CA PRO A 68 3.66 43.33 23.19
C PRO A 68 3.91 44.29 22.01
N GLY A 69 2.87 44.56 21.22
CA GLY A 69 2.90 45.46 20.07
C GLY A 69 3.64 44.90 18.84
N MET A 70 4.08 43.64 18.85
CA MET A 70 4.75 43.00 17.71
C MET A 70 3.81 42.95 16.50
N GLU A 71 4.25 43.46 15.36
CA GLU A 71 3.53 43.34 14.09
C GLU A 71 4.20 42.30 13.18
N ILE A 72 3.42 41.29 12.78
CA ILE A 72 3.85 40.07 12.12
C ILE A 72 3.14 39.96 10.77
N ILE A 73 3.92 39.73 9.71
CA ILE A 73 3.42 39.42 8.37
C ILE A 73 3.84 37.99 8.02
N THR A 74 2.88 37.13 7.71
CA THR A 74 3.13 35.70 7.49
C THR A 74 3.20 35.30 6.02
N ASP A 75 2.74 36.16 5.10
CA ASP A 75 2.78 35.93 3.65
C ASP A 75 3.01 37.24 2.89
N SER A 76 4.00 37.24 2.01
CA SER A 76 4.36 38.30 1.07
C SER A 76 5.15 37.69 -0.08
N GLN A 77 5.33 38.43 -1.19
CA GLN A 77 6.12 37.91 -2.31
C GLN A 77 7.57 37.61 -1.90
N GLU A 78 8.16 38.46 -1.06
CA GLU A 78 9.51 38.30 -0.52
C GLU A 78 9.60 37.10 0.42
N ILE A 79 8.60 36.89 1.28
CA ILE A 79 8.51 35.70 2.14
C ILE A 79 8.43 34.43 1.29
N ARG A 80 7.58 34.41 0.25
CA ARG A 80 7.44 33.27 -0.67
C ARG A 80 8.75 32.95 -1.38
N THR A 81 9.47 33.98 -1.86
CA THR A 81 10.79 33.79 -2.48
C THR A 81 11.81 33.24 -1.48
N ALA A 82 11.83 33.72 -0.24
CA ALA A 82 12.74 33.21 0.79
C ALA A 82 12.43 31.75 1.17
N ARG A 83 11.15 31.38 1.29
CA ARG A 83 10.73 29.99 1.55
C ARG A 83 11.07 29.07 0.39
N LYS A 84 10.83 29.51 -0.85
CA LYS A 84 11.25 28.79 -2.06
C LYS A 84 12.75 28.51 -2.05
N MET A 85 13.57 29.52 -1.79
CA MET A 85 15.03 29.36 -1.69
C MET A 85 15.42 28.33 -0.61
N ALA A 86 14.79 28.38 0.57
CA ALA A 86 15.03 27.42 1.64
C ALA A 86 14.71 25.98 1.19
N LEU A 87 13.58 25.78 0.50
CA LEU A 87 13.20 24.48 -0.05
C LEU A 87 14.19 23.99 -1.10
N GLU A 88 14.60 24.84 -2.04
CA GLU A 88 15.59 24.51 -3.09
C GLU A 88 16.94 24.09 -2.50
N LEU A 89 17.39 24.75 -1.42
CA LEU A 89 18.60 24.34 -0.68
C LEU A 89 18.41 23.01 0.08
N LEU A 90 17.22 22.73 0.60
CA LEU A 90 16.93 21.44 1.24
C LEU A 90 16.92 20.30 0.23
N VAL A 91 16.38 20.52 -0.98
CA VAL A 91 16.29 19.48 -2.01
C VAL A 91 17.54 19.36 -2.87
N SER A 92 18.51 20.28 -2.79
CA SER A 92 19.74 20.23 -3.59
C SER A 92 20.60 18.98 -3.33
N ASN A 93 20.42 18.32 -2.19
CA ASN A 93 21.07 17.06 -1.82
C ASN A 93 20.07 15.89 -1.63
N HIS A 94 18.81 16.07 -2.04
CA HIS A 94 17.77 15.04 -1.94
C HIS A 94 17.85 14.10 -3.14
N TYR A 95 18.37 12.89 -2.92
CA TYR A 95 18.69 11.91 -3.97
C TYR A 95 17.79 10.67 -3.88
N ALA A 96 16.50 10.87 -4.12
CA ALA A 96 15.50 9.81 -4.06
C ALA A 96 14.50 9.91 -5.22
N ASP A 97 13.86 8.78 -5.55
CA ASP A 97 12.75 8.75 -6.50
C ASP A 97 11.44 8.99 -5.72
N CYS A 98 10.77 10.12 -5.97
CA CYS A 98 9.44 10.38 -5.40
C CYS A 98 8.42 9.38 -5.98
N GLU A 99 8.38 9.28 -7.31
CA GLU A 99 7.57 8.31 -8.05
C GLU A 99 8.43 7.16 -8.56
N ALA A 100 7.85 5.95 -8.63
CA ALA A 100 8.57 4.79 -9.15
C ALA A 100 8.94 4.99 -10.65
N PRO A 101 10.20 4.72 -11.06
CA PRO A 101 10.63 4.91 -12.45
C PRO A 101 9.80 4.13 -13.48
N CYS A 102 9.32 2.93 -13.12
CA CYS A 102 8.46 2.11 -13.96
C CYS A 102 7.08 2.75 -14.23
N LYS A 103 6.53 3.53 -13.28
CA LYS A 103 5.30 4.32 -13.48
C LYS A 103 5.55 5.46 -14.45
N LEU A 104 6.63 6.22 -14.25
CA LEU A 104 7.01 7.34 -15.12
C LEU A 104 7.36 6.89 -16.55
N ALA A 105 7.87 5.68 -16.72
CA ALA A 105 8.16 5.09 -18.02
C ALA A 105 6.91 4.57 -18.75
N CYS A 106 5.82 4.29 -18.04
CA CYS A 106 4.58 3.83 -18.64
C CYS A 106 3.85 5.01 -19.31
N PRO A 107 3.48 4.93 -20.60
CA PRO A 107 2.76 6.01 -21.26
C PRO A 107 1.44 6.40 -20.57
N ALA A 108 0.75 5.41 -20.00
CA ALA A 108 -0.50 5.61 -19.25
C ALA A 108 -0.29 5.83 -17.74
N LEU A 109 0.96 6.03 -17.29
CA LEU A 109 1.31 6.31 -15.89
C LEU A 109 0.74 5.30 -14.87
N VAL A 110 0.62 4.03 -15.27
CA VAL A 110 0.08 2.95 -14.43
C VAL A 110 0.97 2.78 -13.19
N ASP A 111 0.35 2.71 -12.00
CA ASP A 111 1.07 2.58 -10.73
C ASP A 111 1.59 1.16 -10.49
N VAL A 112 2.70 0.85 -11.17
CA VAL A 112 3.37 -0.45 -11.14
C VAL A 112 3.78 -0.87 -9.74
N GLN A 113 4.38 0.03 -8.96
CA GLN A 113 4.89 -0.32 -7.64
C GLN A 113 3.77 -0.81 -6.73
N SER A 114 2.63 -0.12 -6.76
CA SER A 114 1.50 -0.43 -5.90
C SER A 114 0.80 -1.74 -6.26
N TYR A 115 0.45 -1.95 -7.54
CA TYR A 115 -0.23 -3.20 -7.90
C TYR A 115 0.68 -4.42 -7.78
N VAL A 116 2.00 -4.28 -8.03
CA VAL A 116 2.97 -5.38 -7.81
C VAL A 116 3.07 -5.69 -6.32
N SER A 117 3.05 -4.68 -5.45
CA SER A 117 2.99 -4.89 -4.01
C SER A 117 1.72 -5.68 -3.60
N LEU A 118 0.55 -5.31 -4.12
CA LEU A 118 -0.70 -6.01 -3.84
C LEU A 118 -0.68 -7.46 -4.31
N ILE A 119 -0.09 -7.75 -5.49
CA ILE A 119 0.11 -9.13 -5.97
C ILE A 119 0.99 -9.92 -4.99
N ALA A 120 2.12 -9.36 -4.54
CA ALA A 120 2.97 -10.04 -3.55
C ALA A 120 2.20 -10.39 -2.25
N ASN A 121 1.22 -9.56 -1.88
CA ASN A 121 0.38 -9.74 -0.69
C ASN A 121 -0.87 -10.60 -0.93
N GLY A 122 -1.07 -11.16 -2.13
CA GLY A 122 -2.25 -11.96 -2.45
C GLY A 122 -3.54 -11.16 -2.69
N GLN A 123 -3.45 -9.86 -2.93
CA GLN A 123 -4.60 -8.95 -3.07
C GLN A 123 -4.87 -8.62 -4.55
N TYR A 124 -5.27 -9.62 -5.34
CA TYR A 124 -5.34 -9.51 -6.82
C TYR A 124 -6.45 -8.59 -7.30
N HIS A 125 -7.64 -8.69 -6.71
CA HIS A 125 -8.78 -7.83 -7.03
C HIS A 125 -8.43 -6.33 -6.82
N ASP A 126 -7.81 -5.99 -5.69
CA ASP A 126 -7.37 -4.61 -5.43
C ASP A 126 -6.19 -4.19 -6.32
N ALA A 127 -5.31 -5.12 -6.72
CA ALA A 127 -4.29 -4.83 -7.73
C ALA A 127 -4.92 -4.39 -9.06
N VAL A 128 -6.01 -5.06 -9.48
CA VAL A 128 -6.76 -4.67 -10.69
C VAL A 128 -7.46 -3.32 -10.53
N LYS A 129 -7.99 -2.99 -9.35
CA LYS A 129 -8.50 -1.63 -9.06
C LYS A 129 -7.45 -0.56 -9.32
N VAL A 130 -6.23 -0.78 -8.84
CA VAL A 130 -5.09 0.14 -9.04
C VAL A 130 -4.72 0.25 -10.51
N ILE A 131 -4.67 -0.87 -11.24
CA ILE A 131 -4.37 -0.86 -12.67
C ILE A 131 -5.43 -0.08 -13.45
N LYS A 132 -6.72 -0.35 -13.21
CA LYS A 132 -7.86 0.27 -13.88
C LYS A 132 -8.04 1.76 -13.55
N LYS A 133 -7.26 2.35 -12.63
CA LYS A 133 -7.21 3.81 -12.43
C LYS A 133 -6.79 4.56 -13.70
N THR A 134 -5.84 4.02 -14.48
CA THR A 134 -5.38 4.63 -15.75
C THR A 134 -5.32 3.66 -16.94
N LEU A 135 -5.52 2.36 -16.71
CA LEU A 135 -5.48 1.31 -17.74
C LEU A 135 -6.70 0.40 -17.64
N PRO A 136 -7.77 0.62 -18.43
CA PRO A 136 -9.00 -0.14 -18.31
C PRO A 136 -8.96 -1.51 -19.01
N MET A 137 -7.91 -1.79 -19.78
CA MET A 137 -7.73 -3.03 -20.56
C MET A 137 -6.52 -3.88 -20.09
N PRO A 138 -6.45 -4.29 -18.81
CA PRO A 138 -5.29 -5.01 -18.29
C PRO A 138 -5.13 -6.44 -18.85
N LEU A 139 -6.20 -7.12 -19.29
CA LEU A 139 -6.13 -8.47 -19.88
C LEU A 139 -5.42 -8.40 -21.23
N SER A 140 -5.79 -7.45 -22.09
CA SER A 140 -5.13 -7.26 -23.39
C SER A 140 -3.70 -6.75 -23.22
N ILE A 141 -3.51 -5.72 -22.42
CA ILE A 141 -2.19 -5.07 -22.27
C ILE A 141 -1.21 -5.91 -21.46
N GLY A 142 -1.69 -6.79 -20.59
CA GLY A 142 -0.87 -7.82 -19.96
C GLY A 142 -0.29 -8.83 -20.95
N ARG A 143 -0.82 -8.93 -22.17
CA ARG A 143 -0.35 -9.86 -23.21
C ARG A 143 0.52 -9.17 -24.26
N VAL A 144 0.09 -8.00 -24.75
CA VAL A 144 0.66 -7.41 -25.98
C VAL A 144 1.61 -6.24 -25.74
N CYS A 145 1.73 -5.75 -24.50
CA CYS A 145 2.52 -4.56 -24.20
C CYS A 145 4.03 -4.78 -24.46
N PRO A 146 4.73 -3.78 -25.02
CA PRO A 146 6.19 -3.78 -25.15
C PRO A 146 6.94 -3.46 -23.84
N ALA A 147 6.22 -3.39 -22.72
CA ALA A 147 6.75 -3.26 -21.36
C ALA A 147 7.76 -2.10 -21.16
N PHE A 148 7.40 -0.86 -21.56
CA PHE A 148 8.20 0.35 -21.29
C PHE A 148 8.65 0.48 -19.82
N CYS A 149 7.77 0.07 -18.90
CA CYS A 149 8.03 0.03 -17.46
C CYS A 149 9.19 -0.90 -17.06
N GLU A 150 9.42 -1.99 -17.79
CA GLU A 150 10.52 -2.93 -17.54
C GLU A 150 11.87 -2.35 -17.99
N LYS A 151 11.87 -1.58 -19.09
CA LYS A 151 13.07 -0.92 -19.64
C LYS A 151 13.72 0.06 -18.65
N GLU A 152 12.94 0.70 -17.78
CA GLU A 152 13.43 1.61 -16.73
C GLU A 152 13.36 1.01 -15.32
N CYS A 153 13.07 -0.30 -15.19
CA CYS A 153 13.03 -0.97 -13.88
C CYS A 153 14.42 -0.99 -13.24
N ARG A 154 14.59 -0.49 -12.01
CA ARG A 154 15.90 -0.45 -11.34
C ARG A 154 16.43 -1.84 -10.94
N ARG A 155 15.58 -2.87 -10.92
CA ARG A 155 16.01 -4.25 -10.62
C ARG A 155 17.05 -4.77 -11.62
N GLN A 156 17.02 -4.31 -12.87
CA GLN A 156 18.01 -4.67 -13.89
C GLN A 156 19.46 -4.23 -13.56
N ILE A 157 19.63 -3.33 -12.58
CA ILE A 157 20.96 -2.95 -12.08
C ILE A 157 21.56 -4.08 -11.22
N VAL A 158 20.70 -4.88 -10.57
CA VAL A 158 21.06 -6.04 -9.74
C VAL A 158 21.13 -7.30 -10.59
N ASP A 159 20.05 -7.59 -11.30
CA ASP A 159 19.86 -8.77 -12.16
C ASP A 159 18.94 -8.46 -13.36
N GLU A 160 17.72 -8.98 -13.42
CA GLU A 160 16.76 -8.81 -14.50
C GLU A 160 15.55 -7.99 -14.03
N SER A 161 14.90 -7.25 -14.93
CA SER A 161 13.69 -6.50 -14.60
C SER A 161 12.61 -7.39 -13.96
N ILE A 162 11.71 -6.76 -13.21
CA ILE A 162 10.48 -7.42 -12.78
C ILE A 162 9.63 -7.74 -14.01
N ALA A 163 8.96 -8.88 -14.03
CA ALA A 163 8.03 -9.31 -15.07
C ALA A 163 6.69 -8.56 -14.98
N ILE A 164 6.75 -7.24 -15.08
CA ILE A 164 5.65 -6.30 -14.83
C ILE A 164 4.48 -6.57 -15.78
N ARG A 165 4.75 -6.89 -17.05
CA ARG A 165 3.71 -7.25 -18.02
C ARG A 165 2.97 -8.52 -17.59
N GLN A 166 3.72 -9.57 -17.25
CA GLN A 166 3.17 -10.87 -16.87
C GLN A 166 2.43 -10.82 -15.53
N LEU A 167 2.93 -10.06 -14.55
CA LEU A 167 2.24 -9.83 -13.27
C LEU A 167 0.91 -9.10 -13.46
N LYS A 168 0.86 -8.12 -14.38
CA LYS A 168 -0.38 -7.42 -14.74
C LYS A 168 -1.40 -8.39 -15.35
N ARG A 169 -0.95 -9.24 -16.28
CA ARG A 169 -1.79 -10.29 -16.86
C ARG A 169 -2.34 -11.21 -15.77
N PHE A 170 -1.47 -11.73 -14.90
CA PHE A 170 -1.88 -12.61 -13.80
C PHE A 170 -2.98 -11.99 -12.94
N ALA A 171 -2.80 -10.76 -12.44
CA ALA A 171 -3.81 -10.11 -11.61
C ALA A 171 -5.15 -9.92 -12.36
N ALA A 172 -5.10 -9.60 -13.65
CA ALA A 172 -6.30 -9.42 -14.47
C ALA A 172 -7.01 -10.75 -14.76
N ASP A 173 -6.25 -11.82 -15.05
CA ASP A 173 -6.80 -13.16 -15.29
C ASP A 173 -7.45 -13.71 -13.99
N GLU A 174 -6.86 -13.47 -12.80
CA GLU A 174 -7.45 -13.84 -11.51
C GLU A 174 -8.75 -13.07 -11.21
N ASP A 175 -8.79 -11.75 -11.43
CA ASP A 175 -10.00 -10.93 -11.23
C ASP A 175 -11.14 -11.33 -12.19
N LEU A 176 -10.81 -11.77 -13.40
CA LEU A 176 -11.80 -12.27 -14.36
C LEU A 176 -12.41 -13.61 -13.94
N ASN A 177 -11.66 -14.43 -13.21
CA ASN A 177 -12.12 -15.73 -12.70
C ASN A 177 -12.85 -15.63 -11.36
N ASP A 178 -12.75 -14.50 -10.66
CA ASP A 178 -13.52 -14.21 -9.45
C ASP A 178 -15.02 -14.08 -9.80
N VAL A 179 -15.89 -14.45 -8.85
CA VAL A 179 -17.35 -14.30 -8.94
C VAL A 179 -17.74 -12.84 -9.15
N TRP A 180 -16.91 -11.90 -8.68
CA TRP A 180 -17.14 -10.46 -8.75
C TRP A 180 -15.95 -9.72 -9.38
N SER A 181 -15.77 -9.86 -10.70
CA SER A 181 -14.78 -9.06 -11.44
C SER A 181 -14.93 -7.57 -11.17
N TYR A 182 -13.83 -6.85 -11.05
CA TYR A 182 -13.89 -5.44 -10.66
C TYR A 182 -14.50 -4.57 -11.76
N VAL A 183 -15.60 -3.91 -11.41
CA VAL A 183 -16.22 -2.81 -12.15
C VAL A 183 -16.21 -1.57 -11.25
N PRO A 184 -15.72 -0.41 -11.73
CA PRO A 184 -15.74 0.81 -10.94
C PRO A 184 -17.16 1.30 -10.69
N GLU A 185 -17.37 1.99 -9.58
CA GLU A 185 -18.65 2.62 -9.28
C GLU A 185 -18.98 3.72 -10.32
N LYS A 186 -20.20 3.70 -10.83
CA LYS A 186 -20.73 4.72 -11.75
C LYS A 186 -21.23 5.93 -10.96
N LYS A 187 -20.73 7.13 -11.26
CA LYS A 187 -21.23 8.38 -10.69
C LYS A 187 -22.63 8.72 -11.19
N GLU A 188 -23.31 9.61 -10.46
CA GLU A 188 -24.61 10.14 -10.85
C GLU A 188 -24.61 10.73 -12.26
N SER A 189 -25.76 10.66 -12.94
CA SER A 189 -25.86 11.13 -14.32
C SER A 189 -25.60 12.64 -14.42
N THR A 190 -24.71 13.02 -15.32
CA THR A 190 -24.39 14.43 -15.60
C THR A 190 -25.37 15.09 -16.57
N GLY A 191 -26.20 14.30 -17.25
CA GLY A 191 -27.06 14.73 -18.35
C GLY A 191 -26.31 15.11 -19.64
N LYS A 192 -24.98 14.99 -19.68
CA LYS A 192 -24.14 15.31 -20.86
C LYS A 192 -23.99 14.11 -21.78
N LYS A 193 -23.90 14.38 -23.08
CA LYS A 193 -23.77 13.38 -24.14
C LYS A 193 -22.42 13.50 -24.83
N VAL A 194 -21.69 12.40 -24.90
CA VAL A 194 -20.41 12.30 -25.60
C VAL A 194 -20.48 11.23 -26.67
N VAL A 195 -19.97 11.56 -27.86
CA VAL A 195 -19.80 10.59 -28.95
C VAL A 195 -18.33 10.32 -29.22
N ILE A 196 -18.02 9.06 -29.46
CA ILE A 196 -16.68 8.58 -29.77
C ILE A 196 -16.71 7.89 -31.14
N ILE A 197 -15.74 8.19 -31.99
CA ILE A 197 -15.63 7.58 -33.32
C ILE A 197 -14.43 6.64 -33.33
N GLY A 198 -14.71 5.34 -33.40
CA GLY A 198 -13.75 4.23 -33.34
C GLY A 198 -13.75 3.53 -31.98
N ALA A 199 -13.99 2.21 -31.99
CA ALA A 199 -13.96 1.32 -30.83
C ALA A 199 -12.61 0.60 -30.69
N GLY A 200 -11.51 1.29 -31.00
CA GLY A 200 -10.15 0.85 -30.68
C GLY A 200 -9.74 1.17 -29.24
N PRO A 201 -8.51 0.83 -28.82
CA PRO A 201 -8.06 1.01 -27.43
C PRO A 201 -8.23 2.44 -26.88
N SER A 202 -7.95 3.44 -27.71
CA SER A 202 -8.11 4.86 -27.35
C SER A 202 -9.58 5.24 -27.14
N GLY A 203 -10.47 4.87 -28.06
CA GLY A 203 -11.90 5.20 -27.99
C GLY A 203 -12.61 4.46 -26.86
N LEU A 204 -12.36 3.15 -26.72
CA LEU A 204 -12.89 2.33 -25.62
C LEU A 204 -12.45 2.88 -24.26
N THR A 205 -11.18 3.26 -24.12
CA THR A 205 -10.66 3.86 -22.89
C THR A 205 -11.35 5.16 -22.53
N CYS A 206 -11.48 6.07 -23.51
CA CYS A 206 -12.16 7.35 -23.30
C CYS A 206 -13.61 7.15 -22.88
N GLY A 207 -14.32 6.23 -23.55
CA GLY A 207 -15.72 5.93 -23.24
C GLY A 207 -15.91 5.26 -21.88
N TYR A 208 -15.03 4.34 -21.50
CA TYR A 208 -15.01 3.72 -20.18
C TYR A 208 -14.94 4.77 -19.06
N TYR A 209 -13.96 5.67 -19.10
CA TYR A 209 -13.82 6.68 -18.04
C TYR A 209 -14.97 7.70 -18.04
N LEU A 210 -15.44 8.16 -19.20
CA LEU A 210 -16.54 9.11 -19.27
C LEU A 210 -17.88 8.51 -18.79
N SER A 211 -18.16 7.25 -19.12
CA SER A 211 -19.37 6.55 -18.64
C SER A 211 -19.33 6.32 -17.13
N ASN A 212 -18.16 5.99 -16.56
CA ASN A 212 -17.96 5.90 -15.11
C ASN A 212 -18.20 7.26 -14.41
N LEU A 213 -17.89 8.36 -15.08
CA LEU A 213 -18.13 9.72 -14.59
C LEU A 213 -19.60 10.18 -14.72
N GLY A 214 -20.50 9.32 -15.24
CA GLY A 214 -21.94 9.58 -15.33
C GLY A 214 -22.41 10.22 -16.64
N HIS A 215 -21.51 10.39 -17.62
CA HIS A 215 -21.86 10.89 -18.95
C HIS A 215 -22.54 9.80 -19.79
N GLN A 216 -23.43 10.21 -20.70
CA GLN A 216 -24.01 9.30 -21.70
C GLN A 216 -23.02 9.16 -22.87
N VAL A 217 -22.48 7.95 -23.06
CA VAL A 217 -21.42 7.70 -24.04
C VAL A 217 -21.93 6.77 -25.14
N LYS A 218 -21.80 7.23 -26.40
CA LYS A 218 -22.04 6.41 -27.58
C LYS A 218 -20.78 6.30 -28.43
N VAL A 219 -20.42 5.09 -28.83
CA VAL A 219 -19.27 4.78 -29.67
C VAL A 219 -19.77 4.29 -31.02
N PHE A 220 -19.32 4.91 -32.12
CA PHE A 220 -19.56 4.44 -33.47
C PHE A 220 -18.34 3.71 -34.00
N GLU A 221 -18.52 2.45 -34.40
CA GLU A 221 -17.49 1.59 -34.97
C GLU A 221 -17.85 1.21 -36.40
N SER A 222 -16.87 1.34 -37.30
CA SER A 222 -17.02 1.01 -38.72
C SER A 222 -16.97 -0.49 -39.01
N ALA A 223 -16.26 -1.26 -38.18
CA ALA A 223 -16.11 -2.68 -38.28
C ALA A 223 -17.28 -3.45 -37.65
N LEU A 224 -17.27 -4.78 -37.78
CA LEU A 224 -18.32 -5.67 -37.27
C LEU A 224 -18.27 -5.82 -35.74
N GLU A 225 -17.09 -5.65 -35.14
CA GLU A 225 -16.85 -5.84 -33.70
C GLU A 225 -15.83 -4.83 -33.18
N ALA A 226 -15.86 -4.57 -31.87
CA ALA A 226 -14.98 -3.62 -31.19
C ALA A 226 -13.59 -4.21 -30.92
N GLY A 227 -12.60 -3.34 -30.69
CA GLY A 227 -11.22 -3.70 -30.34
C GLY A 227 -10.18 -3.11 -31.29
N GLY A 228 -10.59 -2.63 -32.46
CA GLY A 228 -9.67 -2.04 -33.46
C GLY A 228 -8.52 -2.99 -33.79
N TRP A 229 -7.28 -2.49 -33.82
CA TRP A 229 -6.10 -3.31 -34.12
C TRP A 229 -5.80 -4.42 -33.09
N LEU A 230 -6.34 -4.37 -31.86
CA LEU A 230 -6.25 -5.51 -30.93
C LEU A 230 -7.02 -6.72 -31.48
N ARG A 231 -8.15 -6.50 -32.15
CA ARG A 231 -8.92 -7.56 -32.81
C ARG A 231 -8.33 -7.91 -34.16
N TYR A 232 -8.22 -6.91 -35.03
CA TYR A 232 -7.99 -7.12 -36.46
C TYR A 232 -6.50 -7.17 -36.86
N GLY A 233 -5.58 -6.87 -35.94
CA GLY A 233 -4.14 -6.86 -36.20
C GLY A 233 -3.37 -7.90 -35.41
N ILE A 234 -3.66 -8.04 -34.11
CA ILE A 234 -2.91 -8.95 -33.23
C ILE A 234 -3.46 -10.38 -33.37
N PRO A 235 -2.65 -11.40 -33.65
CA PRO A 235 -3.13 -12.78 -33.80
C PRO A 235 -3.61 -13.46 -32.50
N GLU A 236 -4.44 -14.50 -32.65
CA GLU A 236 -5.04 -15.29 -31.56
C GLU A 236 -4.03 -15.87 -30.56
N TYR A 237 -2.87 -16.33 -31.07
CA TYR A 237 -1.82 -16.94 -30.25
C TYR A 237 -1.15 -15.97 -29.28
N ARG A 238 -1.38 -14.65 -29.44
CA ARG A 238 -0.92 -13.59 -28.52
C ARG A 238 -2.07 -12.96 -27.73
N LEU A 239 -3.21 -12.75 -28.38
CA LEU A 239 -4.39 -12.15 -27.77
C LEU A 239 -5.65 -12.86 -28.25
N PRO A 240 -6.15 -13.83 -27.46
CA PRO A 240 -7.41 -14.51 -27.71
C PRO A 240 -8.58 -13.53 -27.79
N LYS A 241 -9.47 -13.67 -28.80
CA LYS A 241 -10.60 -12.74 -28.99
C LYS A 241 -11.68 -12.90 -27.95
N ASP A 242 -11.88 -14.11 -27.43
CA ASP A 242 -12.83 -14.36 -26.35
C ASP A 242 -12.46 -13.59 -25.06
N ILE A 243 -11.16 -13.46 -24.77
CA ILE A 243 -10.67 -12.62 -23.67
C ILE A 243 -10.89 -11.13 -23.97
N LEU A 244 -10.63 -10.69 -25.20
CA LEU A 244 -10.89 -9.31 -25.63
C LEU A 244 -12.39 -8.97 -25.55
N ASP A 245 -13.28 -9.89 -25.94
CA ASP A 245 -14.73 -9.73 -25.88
C ASP A 245 -15.19 -9.52 -24.43
N LYS A 246 -14.74 -10.39 -23.51
CA LYS A 246 -15.03 -10.27 -22.07
C LYS A 246 -14.53 -8.94 -21.51
N GLU A 247 -13.33 -8.50 -21.91
CA GLU A 247 -12.77 -7.23 -21.46
C GLU A 247 -13.61 -6.04 -21.95
N ILE A 248 -14.03 -6.04 -23.22
CA ILE A 248 -14.89 -4.99 -23.79
C ILE A 248 -16.27 -4.99 -23.12
N GLU A 249 -16.85 -6.16 -22.85
CA GLU A 249 -18.10 -6.29 -22.12
C GLU A 249 -18.01 -5.66 -20.72
N LEU A 250 -16.95 -5.98 -19.98
CA LEU A 250 -16.67 -5.37 -18.68
C LEU A 250 -16.51 -3.84 -18.78
N MET A 251 -15.90 -3.34 -19.84
CA MET A 251 -15.79 -1.89 -20.07
C MET A 251 -17.15 -1.23 -20.37
N CYS A 252 -18.09 -1.96 -20.97
CA CYS A 252 -19.42 -1.45 -21.30
C CYS A 252 -20.40 -1.53 -20.12
N SER A 253 -20.05 -2.22 -19.04
CA SER A 253 -20.93 -2.47 -17.88
C SER A 253 -21.57 -1.22 -17.26
N ASN A 254 -20.90 -0.06 -17.34
CA ASN A 254 -21.41 1.23 -16.84
C ASN A 254 -22.19 2.06 -17.88
N GLY A 255 -22.61 1.45 -18.99
CA GLY A 255 -23.54 2.05 -19.96
C GLY A 255 -22.88 2.79 -21.11
N MET A 256 -21.62 2.47 -21.44
CA MET A 256 -21.05 2.82 -22.74
C MET A 256 -21.71 1.95 -23.82
N GLU A 257 -22.32 2.58 -24.82
CA GLU A 257 -22.99 1.88 -25.92
C GLU A 257 -22.14 1.89 -27.18
N ILE A 258 -21.99 0.74 -27.84
CA ILE A 258 -21.24 0.61 -29.10
C ILE A 258 -22.21 0.25 -30.22
N GLU A 259 -22.19 1.03 -31.30
CA GLU A 259 -22.95 0.78 -32.52
C GLU A 259 -22.00 0.46 -33.69
N TYR A 260 -22.13 -0.75 -34.24
CA TYR A 260 -21.26 -1.32 -35.26
C TYR A 260 -21.73 -1.00 -36.69
N GLY A 261 -20.81 -1.10 -37.66
CA GLY A 261 -21.08 -0.86 -39.07
C GLY A 261 -21.30 0.59 -39.47
N ILE A 262 -21.05 1.56 -38.57
CA ILE A 262 -21.25 2.99 -38.80
C ILE A 262 -19.92 3.67 -39.12
N LYS A 263 -19.79 4.25 -40.31
CA LYS A 263 -18.55 4.90 -40.79
C LYS A 263 -18.72 6.42 -40.94
N LEU A 264 -17.81 7.16 -40.31
CA LEU A 264 -17.67 8.61 -40.48
C LEU A 264 -17.36 8.97 -41.95
N GLY A 265 -18.11 9.93 -42.49
CA GLY A 265 -18.04 10.35 -43.89
C GLY A 265 -18.94 9.53 -44.85
N ARG A 266 -19.54 8.42 -44.39
CA ARG A 266 -20.52 7.64 -45.15
C ARG A 266 -21.91 7.71 -44.52
N ASP A 267 -22.00 7.35 -43.24
CA ASP A 267 -23.27 7.20 -42.53
C ASP A 267 -23.55 8.36 -41.57
N ILE A 268 -22.47 8.98 -41.05
CA ILE A 268 -22.49 10.12 -40.14
C ILE A 268 -21.43 11.13 -40.55
N ASN A 269 -21.62 12.41 -40.23
CA ASN A 269 -20.69 13.50 -40.54
C ASN A 269 -20.36 14.36 -39.31
N LEU A 270 -19.13 14.88 -39.28
CA LEU A 270 -18.54 15.47 -38.07
C LEU A 270 -19.27 16.72 -37.57
N ASN A 271 -19.76 17.56 -38.50
CA ASN A 271 -20.50 18.78 -38.16
C ASN A 271 -21.84 18.47 -37.48
N GLU A 272 -22.54 17.41 -37.91
CA GLU A 272 -23.78 16.96 -37.25
C GLU A 272 -23.49 16.48 -35.83
N LEU A 273 -22.49 15.61 -35.66
CA LEU A 273 -22.10 15.06 -34.37
C LEU A 273 -21.73 16.17 -33.37
N SER A 274 -20.96 17.17 -33.81
CA SER A 274 -20.57 18.32 -32.98
C SER A 274 -21.76 19.16 -32.49
N ARG A 275 -22.90 19.14 -33.21
CA ARG A 275 -24.13 19.85 -32.82
C ARG A 275 -25.04 19.03 -31.90
N ILE A 276 -25.07 17.71 -32.07
CA ILE A 276 -25.97 16.81 -31.32
C ILE A 276 -25.39 16.43 -29.96
N TYR A 277 -24.07 16.26 -29.89
CA TYR A 277 -23.36 15.84 -28.68
C TYR A 277 -22.63 17.03 -28.05
N ASP A 278 -22.50 17.00 -26.72
CA ASP A 278 -21.78 18.03 -25.99
C ASP A 278 -20.26 17.95 -26.23
N ALA A 279 -19.72 16.75 -26.53
CA ALA A 279 -18.34 16.55 -26.96
C ALA A 279 -18.19 15.39 -27.98
N VAL A 280 -17.18 15.51 -28.84
CA VAL A 280 -16.82 14.49 -29.85
C VAL A 280 -15.36 14.08 -29.68
N TYR A 281 -15.10 12.77 -29.59
CA TYR A 281 -13.73 12.22 -29.57
C TYR A 281 -13.44 11.38 -30.83
N LEU A 282 -12.41 11.74 -31.57
CA LEU A 282 -11.97 11.05 -32.78
C LEU A 282 -10.84 10.08 -32.47
N ALA A 283 -11.16 8.78 -32.46
CA ALA A 283 -10.25 7.67 -32.21
C ALA A 283 -10.19 6.69 -33.40
N ILE A 284 -10.19 7.23 -34.63
CA ILE A 284 -10.30 6.45 -35.87
C ILE A 284 -9.05 5.60 -36.19
N GLY A 285 -7.92 5.87 -35.54
CA GLY A 285 -6.66 5.15 -35.74
C GLY A 285 -6.00 5.35 -37.10
N ALA A 286 -4.99 4.52 -37.42
CA ALA A 286 -4.31 4.49 -38.71
C ALA A 286 -4.75 3.26 -39.51
N GLN A 287 -5.77 3.43 -40.36
CA GLN A 287 -6.51 2.32 -40.98
C GLN A 287 -5.92 1.85 -42.31
N LYS A 288 -5.25 2.74 -43.05
CA LYS A 288 -4.84 2.51 -44.44
C LYS A 288 -3.41 2.02 -44.51
N ALA A 289 -3.21 0.84 -45.10
CA ALA A 289 -1.88 0.30 -45.34
C ALA A 289 -1.08 1.17 -46.32
N VAL A 290 0.23 1.30 -46.08
CA VAL A 290 1.12 1.99 -47.02
C VAL A 290 1.69 0.97 -48.02
N PRO A 291 1.42 1.11 -49.32
CA PRO A 291 1.96 0.20 -50.33
C PRO A 291 3.48 0.40 -50.46
N PHE A 292 4.22 -0.69 -50.71
CA PHE A 292 5.64 -0.62 -51.00
C PHE A 292 5.84 -0.28 -52.49
N PRO A 293 6.42 0.90 -52.83
CA PRO A 293 6.42 1.41 -54.19
C PRO A 293 7.52 0.74 -55.02
N VAL A 294 7.33 -0.54 -55.35
CA VAL A 294 8.24 -1.36 -56.13
C VAL A 294 7.55 -1.81 -57.41
N LYS A 295 8.29 -1.83 -58.52
CA LYS A 295 7.77 -2.32 -59.80
C LYS A 295 7.25 -3.76 -59.65
N GLY A 296 6.01 -4.00 -60.08
CA GLY A 296 5.31 -5.29 -59.94
C GLY A 296 4.57 -5.49 -58.63
N SER A 297 4.41 -4.45 -57.80
CA SER A 297 3.62 -4.50 -56.53
C SER A 297 2.12 -4.78 -56.72
N ASP A 298 1.64 -4.75 -57.96
CA ASP A 298 0.27 -5.03 -58.39
C ASP A 298 0.05 -6.48 -58.88
N LEU A 299 1.10 -7.30 -58.90
CA LEU A 299 1.01 -8.72 -59.27
C LEU A 299 0.16 -9.52 -58.28
N GLU A 300 -0.53 -10.56 -58.78
CA GLU A 300 -1.21 -11.54 -57.93
C GLU A 300 -0.19 -12.23 -57.01
N GLY A 301 -0.48 -12.30 -55.71
CA GLY A 301 0.44 -12.76 -54.67
C GLY A 301 1.15 -11.65 -53.90
N CYS A 302 0.93 -10.37 -54.25
CA CYS A 302 1.40 -9.22 -53.48
C CYS A 302 0.30 -8.72 -52.52
N PHE A 303 0.58 -8.73 -51.23
CA PHE A 303 -0.35 -8.32 -50.18
C PHE A 303 0.26 -7.25 -49.28
N LEU A 304 -0.59 -6.55 -48.52
CA LEU A 304 -0.18 -5.58 -47.51
C LEU A 304 -0.40 -6.17 -46.11
N GLY A 305 0.50 -5.85 -45.18
CA GLY A 305 0.59 -6.54 -43.88
C GLY A 305 -0.69 -6.47 -43.05
N VAL A 306 -1.22 -5.27 -42.82
CA VAL A 306 -2.44 -5.12 -42.02
C VAL A 306 -3.68 -5.63 -42.71
N ASP A 307 -3.73 -5.55 -44.04
CA ASP A 307 -4.85 -6.09 -44.82
C ASP A 307 -4.86 -7.62 -44.74
N PHE A 308 -3.68 -8.25 -44.79
CA PHE A 308 -3.52 -9.69 -44.58
C PHE A 308 -3.96 -10.13 -43.19
N LEU A 309 -3.50 -9.46 -42.13
CA LEU A 309 -3.88 -9.80 -40.75
C LEU A 309 -5.37 -9.58 -40.49
N ARG A 310 -5.94 -8.50 -41.04
CA ARG A 310 -7.38 -8.23 -40.97
C ARG A 310 -8.18 -9.30 -41.70
N ALA A 311 -7.79 -9.66 -42.92
CA ALA A 311 -8.43 -10.72 -43.68
C ALA A 311 -8.36 -12.06 -42.95
N PHE A 312 -7.20 -12.38 -42.35
CA PHE A 312 -7.05 -13.56 -41.51
C PHE A 312 -8.02 -13.57 -40.33
N SER A 313 -8.11 -12.46 -39.59
CA SER A 313 -9.03 -12.32 -38.46
C SER A 313 -10.51 -12.43 -38.84
N LEU A 314 -10.86 -12.10 -40.09
CA LEU A 314 -12.23 -12.20 -40.61
C LEU A 314 -12.54 -13.57 -41.25
N GLY A 315 -11.57 -14.49 -41.30
CA GLY A 315 -11.73 -15.78 -41.98
C GLY A 315 -11.63 -15.69 -43.51
N GLU A 316 -11.13 -14.58 -44.04
CA GLU A 316 -11.00 -14.26 -45.48
C GLU A 316 -9.54 -14.35 -45.95
N THR A 317 -8.73 -15.21 -45.29
CA THR A 317 -7.29 -15.31 -45.54
C THR A 317 -6.97 -15.62 -47.01
N PRO A 318 -6.14 -14.82 -47.70
CA PRO A 318 -5.74 -15.12 -49.07
C PRO A 318 -4.83 -16.35 -49.13
N TYR A 319 -4.82 -17.05 -50.27
CA TYR A 319 -3.90 -18.16 -50.51
C TYR A 319 -2.46 -17.66 -50.76
N LEU A 320 -1.51 -18.11 -49.93
CA LEU A 320 -0.12 -17.62 -49.94
C LEU A 320 0.89 -18.50 -50.71
N GLY A 321 0.51 -19.71 -51.10
CA GLY A 321 1.47 -20.71 -51.62
C GLY A 321 2.41 -21.26 -50.55
N LYS A 322 3.57 -21.80 -50.96
CA LYS A 322 4.51 -22.47 -50.06
C LYS A 322 5.62 -21.54 -49.57
N LYS A 323 6.18 -20.69 -50.43
CA LYS A 323 7.27 -19.74 -50.06
C LYS A 323 6.74 -18.31 -49.95
N VAL A 324 6.86 -17.71 -48.77
CA VAL A 324 6.33 -16.38 -48.48
C VAL A 324 7.41 -15.43 -48.01
N ALA A 325 7.52 -14.27 -48.68
CA ALA A 325 8.37 -13.17 -48.25
C ALA A 325 7.58 -12.16 -47.41
N ILE A 326 8.15 -11.68 -46.31
CA ILE A 326 7.57 -10.58 -45.50
C ILE A 326 8.53 -9.40 -45.54
N VAL A 327 8.07 -8.22 -45.92
CA VAL A 327 8.91 -7.02 -45.99
C VAL A 327 8.62 -6.11 -44.80
N GLY A 328 9.60 -5.93 -43.92
CA GLY A 328 9.45 -5.07 -42.73
C GLY A 328 10.22 -5.60 -41.53
N GLY A 329 10.16 -4.86 -40.42
CA GLY A 329 10.81 -5.27 -39.17
C GLY A 329 10.10 -4.85 -37.89
N GLY A 330 8.88 -4.29 -38.00
CA GLY A 330 8.04 -3.95 -36.85
C GLY A 330 7.14 -5.11 -36.42
N ASN A 331 6.34 -4.91 -35.37
CA ASN A 331 5.46 -5.96 -34.83
C ASN A 331 4.52 -6.55 -35.88
N THR A 332 3.91 -5.73 -36.74
CA THR A 332 3.08 -6.20 -37.87
C THR A 332 3.83 -7.18 -38.78
N ALA A 333 5.11 -6.94 -39.07
CA ALA A 333 5.89 -7.85 -39.91
C ALA A 333 6.13 -9.20 -39.21
N ILE A 334 6.40 -9.18 -37.90
CA ILE A 334 6.56 -10.40 -37.12
C ILE A 334 5.24 -11.16 -37.00
N ASP A 335 4.12 -10.49 -36.75
CA ASP A 335 2.80 -11.12 -36.68
C ASP A 335 2.37 -11.70 -38.05
N CYS A 336 2.68 -11.03 -39.17
CA CYS A 336 2.49 -11.60 -40.50
C CYS A 336 3.34 -12.86 -40.70
N ALA A 337 4.62 -12.82 -40.31
CA ALA A 337 5.54 -13.94 -40.48
C ALA A 337 5.10 -15.17 -39.65
N ARG A 338 4.75 -14.94 -38.39
CA ARG A 338 4.32 -15.97 -37.44
C ARG A 338 2.91 -16.50 -37.74
N THR A 339 2.05 -15.71 -38.37
CA THR A 339 0.78 -16.20 -38.92
C THR A 339 1.02 -17.06 -40.16
N ALA A 340 1.86 -16.62 -41.11
CA ALA A 340 2.16 -17.39 -42.32
C ALA A 340 2.84 -18.74 -42.03
N ILE A 341 3.76 -18.79 -41.05
CA ILE A 341 4.42 -20.06 -40.69
C ILE A 341 3.43 -21.07 -40.09
N ARG A 342 2.44 -20.60 -39.32
CA ARG A 342 1.35 -21.43 -38.77
C ARG A 342 0.38 -21.95 -39.83
N LEU A 343 0.29 -21.25 -40.96
CA LEU A 343 -0.44 -21.71 -42.15
C LEU A 343 0.36 -22.74 -42.97
N GLY A 344 1.56 -23.13 -42.53
CA GLY A 344 2.38 -24.15 -43.17
C GLY A 344 3.33 -23.64 -44.27
N CYS A 345 3.51 -22.31 -44.35
CA CYS A 345 4.43 -21.68 -45.31
C CYS A 345 5.88 -21.71 -44.82
N ASP A 346 6.80 -21.70 -45.79
CA ASP A 346 8.22 -21.43 -45.57
C ASP A 346 8.41 -19.91 -45.66
N VAL A 347 8.77 -19.28 -44.54
CA VAL A 347 8.69 -17.82 -44.39
C VAL A 347 10.07 -17.17 -44.31
N THR A 348 10.28 -16.14 -45.13
CA THR A 348 11.49 -15.30 -45.11
C THR A 348 11.12 -13.85 -44.84
N VAL A 349 11.63 -13.26 -43.76
CA VAL A 349 11.52 -11.83 -43.46
C VAL A 349 12.68 -11.08 -44.09
N ILE A 350 12.38 -10.12 -44.95
CA ILE A 350 13.33 -9.23 -45.63
C ILE A 350 13.32 -7.89 -44.89
N TYR A 351 14.44 -7.55 -44.27
CA TYR A 351 14.60 -6.31 -43.53
C TYR A 351 15.83 -5.53 -43.99
N ARG A 352 15.62 -4.26 -44.33
CA ARG A 352 16.65 -3.38 -44.89
C ARG A 352 17.77 -2.98 -43.92
N ARG A 353 17.62 -3.24 -42.61
CA ARG A 353 18.65 -2.97 -41.58
C ARG A 353 19.06 -4.27 -40.90
N THR A 354 19.77 -4.18 -39.77
CA THR A 354 20.15 -5.37 -39.00
C THR A 354 19.12 -5.68 -37.91
N ARG A 355 19.29 -6.83 -37.24
CA ARG A 355 18.50 -7.22 -36.07
C ARG A 355 18.42 -6.14 -35.00
N GLN A 356 19.51 -5.39 -34.76
CA GLN A 356 19.56 -4.37 -33.70
C GLN A 356 18.65 -3.17 -33.97
N GLU A 357 18.37 -2.85 -35.24
CA GLU A 357 17.51 -1.73 -35.60
C GLU A 357 16.04 -2.12 -35.83
N MET A 358 15.67 -3.40 -35.62
CA MET A 358 14.28 -3.84 -35.76
C MET A 358 13.38 -3.18 -34.70
N PRO A 359 12.25 -2.57 -35.10
CA PRO A 359 11.29 -2.02 -34.14
C PRO A 359 10.49 -3.05 -33.34
N ALA A 360 10.38 -4.30 -33.81
CA ALA A 360 9.67 -5.35 -33.10
C ALA A 360 10.37 -5.72 -31.78
N GLU A 361 9.60 -6.24 -30.81
CA GLU A 361 10.18 -6.62 -29.52
C GLU A 361 11.16 -7.80 -29.67
N PRO A 362 12.31 -7.79 -28.97
CA PRO A 362 13.34 -8.82 -29.10
C PRO A 362 12.86 -10.25 -28.85
N GLU A 363 11.92 -10.43 -27.91
CA GLU A 363 11.33 -11.72 -27.56
C GLU A 363 10.48 -12.27 -28.71
N GLU A 364 9.75 -11.39 -29.40
CA GLU A 364 8.90 -11.75 -30.55
C GLU A 364 9.74 -12.13 -31.77
N ILE A 365 10.86 -11.43 -31.99
CA ILE A 365 11.85 -11.78 -33.02
C ILE A 365 12.44 -13.16 -32.73
N ALA A 366 12.87 -13.39 -31.48
CA ALA A 366 13.41 -14.68 -31.06
C ALA A 366 12.38 -15.82 -31.16
N ALA A 367 11.11 -15.56 -30.86
CA ALA A 367 10.02 -16.52 -31.05
C ALA A 367 9.83 -16.87 -32.53
N ALA A 368 9.82 -15.88 -33.43
CA ALA A 368 9.74 -16.10 -34.87
C ALA A 368 10.91 -16.95 -35.40
N GLU A 369 12.14 -16.67 -34.96
CA GLU A 369 13.34 -17.45 -35.29
C GLU A 369 13.19 -18.91 -34.82
N LYS A 370 12.75 -19.14 -33.57
CA LYS A 370 12.49 -20.50 -33.02
C LYS A 370 11.40 -21.24 -33.80
N GLU A 371 10.39 -20.53 -34.27
CA GLU A 371 9.32 -21.08 -35.09
C GLU A 371 9.79 -21.49 -36.49
N GLY A 372 10.93 -20.97 -36.96
CA GLY A 372 11.57 -21.35 -38.22
C GLY A 372 11.55 -20.26 -39.28
N VAL A 373 11.21 -19.02 -38.91
CA VAL A 373 11.28 -17.86 -39.81
C VAL A 373 12.74 -17.55 -40.14
N ILE A 374 13.04 -17.42 -41.44
CA ILE A 374 14.36 -17.04 -41.93
C ILE A 374 14.43 -15.51 -42.04
N PHE A 375 15.55 -14.89 -41.65
CA PHE A 375 15.74 -13.44 -41.75
C PHE A 375 16.83 -13.08 -42.77
N HIS A 376 16.44 -12.29 -43.78
CA HIS A 376 17.34 -11.56 -44.66
C HIS A 376 17.49 -10.13 -44.16
N TYR A 377 18.48 -9.94 -43.30
CA TYR A 377 18.93 -8.62 -42.87
C TYR A 377 19.68 -7.91 -44.00
N LEU A 378 19.80 -6.59 -43.89
CA LEU A 378 20.48 -5.75 -44.86
C LEU A 378 20.03 -6.05 -46.30
N SER A 379 18.72 -6.20 -46.47
CA SER A 379 18.12 -6.64 -47.72
C SER A 379 16.87 -5.81 -48.00
N ASN A 380 16.75 -5.26 -49.21
CA ASN A 380 15.61 -4.44 -49.61
C ASN A 380 15.09 -4.90 -50.98
N PRO A 381 13.80 -5.25 -51.13
CA PRO A 381 13.25 -5.59 -52.43
C PRO A 381 13.24 -4.37 -53.36
N VAL A 382 13.59 -4.57 -54.63
CA VAL A 382 13.66 -3.50 -55.65
C VAL A 382 12.83 -3.77 -56.89
N GLU A 383 12.45 -5.03 -57.16
CA GLU A 383 11.57 -5.41 -58.27
C GLU A 383 10.88 -6.74 -57.95
N TYR A 384 9.57 -6.82 -58.22
CA TYR A 384 8.79 -8.05 -58.15
C TYR A 384 8.62 -8.58 -59.57
N ILE A 385 9.06 -9.82 -59.79
CA ILE A 385 9.11 -10.45 -61.11
C ILE A 385 8.03 -11.52 -61.16
N GLY A 386 7.11 -11.37 -62.11
CA GLY A 386 5.99 -12.29 -62.30
C GLY A 386 5.93 -12.89 -63.70
N ASN A 387 5.16 -13.98 -63.83
CA ASN A 387 4.76 -14.57 -65.10
C ASN A 387 3.23 -14.70 -65.11
N ASP A 388 2.58 -14.43 -66.24
CA ASP A 388 1.11 -14.45 -66.39
C ASP A 388 0.35 -13.62 -65.33
N GLY A 389 0.94 -12.50 -64.87
CA GLY A 389 0.35 -11.62 -63.86
C GLY A 389 0.53 -12.07 -62.41
N LYS A 390 1.19 -13.20 -62.16
CA LYS A 390 1.43 -13.77 -60.82
C LYS A 390 2.90 -13.68 -60.40
N LEU A 391 3.14 -13.38 -59.13
CA LEU A 391 4.48 -13.34 -58.53
C LEU A 391 5.20 -14.69 -58.67
N GLN A 392 6.48 -14.65 -59.04
CA GLN A 392 7.35 -15.83 -59.12
C GLN A 392 8.67 -15.61 -58.36
N GLN A 393 9.24 -14.41 -58.46
CA GLN A 393 10.57 -14.10 -57.93
C GLN A 393 10.64 -12.66 -57.44
N VAL A 394 11.49 -12.41 -56.45
CA VAL A 394 11.76 -11.08 -55.93
C VAL A 394 13.24 -10.76 -56.13
N LYS A 395 13.51 -9.62 -56.78
CA LYS A 395 14.86 -9.07 -56.89
C LYS A 395 15.14 -8.22 -55.64
N ILE A 396 16.18 -8.61 -54.91
CA ILE A 396 16.55 -8.03 -53.62
C ILE A 396 17.92 -7.38 -53.76
N GLU A 397 18.03 -6.13 -53.33
CA GLU A 397 19.29 -5.42 -53.22
C GLU A 397 19.88 -5.61 -51.82
N LYS A 398 21.18 -5.87 -51.75
CA LYS A 398 21.90 -5.85 -50.48
C LYS A 398 22.10 -4.41 -50.01
N MET A 399 22.00 -4.23 -48.71
CA MET A 399 22.15 -2.96 -48.03
C MET A 399 23.41 -2.99 -47.16
N GLU A 400 23.88 -1.81 -46.78
CA GLU A 400 24.83 -1.61 -45.70
C GLU A 400 24.32 -0.52 -44.75
N LEU A 401 24.87 -0.46 -43.54
CA LEU A 401 24.48 0.59 -42.58
C LEU A 401 25.33 1.85 -42.80
N GLY A 402 24.66 2.97 -43.09
CA GLY A 402 25.25 4.31 -43.06
C GLY A 402 25.15 4.97 -41.68
N GLU A 403 25.17 6.30 -41.66
CA GLU A 403 25.02 7.09 -40.43
C GLU A 403 23.62 6.96 -39.79
N PRO A 404 23.50 7.16 -38.46
CA PRO A 404 22.21 7.29 -37.77
C PRO A 404 21.28 8.34 -38.40
N ASP A 405 20.00 8.00 -38.50
CA ASP A 405 18.92 8.92 -38.85
C ASP A 405 18.42 9.71 -37.62
N SER A 406 17.40 10.55 -37.78
CA SER A 406 16.81 11.35 -36.68
C SER A 406 16.16 10.50 -35.58
N SER A 407 15.86 9.23 -35.85
CA SER A 407 15.41 8.27 -34.83
C SER A 407 16.58 7.61 -34.08
N GLY A 408 17.82 7.99 -34.39
CA GLY A 408 19.04 7.42 -33.81
C GLY A 408 19.46 6.08 -34.41
N ARG A 409 18.70 5.54 -35.37
CA ARG A 409 18.98 4.24 -36.00
C ARG A 409 19.79 4.42 -37.28
N ARG A 410 20.77 3.56 -37.53
CA ARG A 410 21.59 3.63 -38.75
C ARG A 410 20.74 3.47 -40.01
N ARG A 411 20.93 4.37 -40.98
CA ARG A 411 20.19 4.34 -42.24
C ARG A 411 20.68 3.20 -43.13
N PRO A 412 19.78 2.52 -43.86
CA PRO A 412 20.20 1.54 -44.84
C PRO A 412 20.65 2.25 -46.12
N VAL A 413 21.78 1.83 -46.70
CA VAL A 413 22.36 2.37 -47.93
C VAL A 413 22.46 1.23 -48.96
N PRO A 414 21.99 1.42 -50.20
CA PRO A 414 22.08 0.40 -51.24
C PRO A 414 23.53 0.15 -51.65
N THR A 415 23.93 -1.12 -51.83
CA THR A 415 25.29 -1.48 -52.25
C THR A 415 25.42 -1.63 -53.77
N GLY A 416 24.31 -1.72 -54.51
CA GLY A 416 24.30 -2.09 -55.93
C GLY A 416 24.49 -3.59 -56.21
N GLU A 417 24.64 -4.43 -55.18
CA GLU A 417 24.64 -5.88 -55.33
C GLU A 417 23.22 -6.44 -55.23
N PHE A 418 22.82 -7.28 -56.20
CA PHE A 418 21.48 -7.88 -56.24
C PHE A 418 21.52 -9.41 -56.21
N PHE A 419 20.51 -10.01 -55.61
CA PHE A 419 20.20 -11.43 -55.76
C PHE A 419 18.69 -11.62 -56.00
N ILE A 420 18.32 -12.77 -56.55
CA ILE A 420 16.93 -13.11 -56.89
C ILE A 420 16.57 -14.39 -56.16
N GLU A 421 15.40 -14.40 -55.52
CA GLU A 421 14.88 -15.55 -54.79
C GLU A 421 13.42 -15.82 -55.17
N PRO A 422 13.01 -17.09 -55.34
CA PRO A 422 11.63 -17.44 -55.69
C PRO A 422 10.69 -17.36 -54.47
N PHE A 423 9.56 -16.70 -54.68
CA PHE A 423 8.47 -16.58 -53.70
C PHE A 423 7.11 -16.72 -54.40
N ASP A 424 6.17 -17.41 -53.75
CA ASP A 424 4.79 -17.55 -54.22
C ASP A 424 3.94 -16.35 -53.80
N SER A 425 4.29 -15.70 -52.68
CA SER A 425 3.63 -14.51 -52.18
C SER A 425 4.60 -13.59 -51.43
N ILE A 426 4.27 -12.30 -51.41
CA ILE A 426 4.99 -11.27 -50.67
C ILE A 426 4.02 -10.40 -49.88
N ILE A 427 4.32 -10.15 -48.61
CA ILE A 427 3.49 -9.32 -47.72
C ILE A 427 4.31 -8.10 -47.28
N ALA A 428 3.93 -6.91 -47.73
CA ALA A 428 4.58 -5.66 -47.36
C ALA A 428 3.99 -5.08 -46.06
N ALA A 429 4.75 -5.14 -44.97
CA ALA A 429 4.37 -4.67 -43.63
C ALA A 429 5.23 -3.46 -43.21
N ILE A 430 5.13 -2.36 -43.97
CA ILE A 430 6.03 -1.20 -43.83
C ILE A 430 5.49 -0.06 -42.95
N SER A 431 4.18 0.23 -43.00
CA SER A 431 3.52 1.27 -42.16
C SER A 431 2.00 1.31 -42.41
N GLN A 432 1.27 2.12 -41.63
CA GLN A 432 -0.12 2.53 -41.87
C GLN A 432 -0.28 4.05 -41.72
N ILE A 433 -1.34 4.61 -42.30
CA ILE A 433 -1.73 6.02 -42.21
C ILE A 433 -3.24 6.17 -41.93
N PRO A 434 -3.69 7.24 -41.26
CA PRO A 434 -5.11 7.53 -41.10
C PRO A 434 -5.79 7.91 -42.43
N GLU A 435 -7.09 7.63 -42.55
CA GLU A 435 -7.94 8.14 -43.64
C GLU A 435 -8.39 9.57 -43.30
N VAL A 436 -7.81 10.58 -43.94
CA VAL A 436 -8.05 12.01 -43.61
C VAL A 436 -8.81 12.78 -44.68
N GLU A 437 -8.99 12.19 -45.86
CA GLU A 437 -9.63 12.83 -47.01
C GLU A 437 -11.09 13.22 -46.69
N ILE A 438 -11.74 12.51 -45.77
CA ILE A 438 -13.10 12.81 -45.30
C ILE A 438 -13.22 14.19 -44.67
N PHE A 439 -12.18 14.69 -43.98
CA PHE A 439 -12.22 15.97 -43.27
C PHE A 439 -12.10 17.17 -44.22
N ALA A 440 -11.74 16.95 -45.48
CA ALA A 440 -11.71 17.99 -46.51
C ALA A 440 -13.08 18.27 -47.15
N GLN A 441 -14.11 17.47 -46.84
CA GLN A 441 -15.48 17.63 -47.35
C GLN A 441 -16.25 18.65 -46.50
N GLU A 442 -17.01 19.56 -47.14
CA GLU A 442 -17.71 20.67 -46.45
C GLU A 442 -18.67 20.21 -45.35
N ASP A 443 -19.31 19.05 -45.51
CA ASP A 443 -20.21 18.47 -44.51
C ASP A 443 -19.49 18.10 -43.19
N ASN A 444 -18.17 18.02 -43.19
CA ASN A 444 -17.35 17.76 -42.00
C ASN A 444 -16.73 19.04 -41.41
N PHE A 445 -17.02 20.22 -41.97
CA PHE A 445 -16.52 21.49 -41.43
C PHE A 445 -17.32 21.92 -40.20
N ILE A 446 -16.63 22.19 -39.11
CA ILE A 446 -17.24 22.64 -37.86
C ILE A 446 -17.13 24.15 -37.82
N GLN A 447 -18.27 24.85 -37.77
CA GLN A 447 -18.31 26.31 -37.79
C GLN A 447 -17.52 26.92 -38.98
N GLY A 448 -17.53 26.23 -40.13
CA GLY A 448 -16.81 26.64 -41.34
C GLY A 448 -15.30 26.41 -41.31
N GLN A 449 -14.78 25.73 -40.28
CA GLN A 449 -13.36 25.41 -40.14
C GLN A 449 -13.10 23.92 -40.37
N VAL A 450 -11.96 23.62 -40.97
CA VAL A 450 -11.46 22.27 -41.24
C VAL A 450 -10.73 21.75 -40.01
N LEU A 451 -10.86 20.44 -39.73
CA LEU A 451 -10.07 19.79 -38.69
C LEU A 451 -8.56 19.98 -38.97
N PRO A 452 -7.76 20.45 -38.00
CA PRO A 452 -6.32 20.60 -38.18
C PRO A 452 -5.62 19.25 -38.41
N ILE A 453 -5.09 19.04 -39.61
CA ILE A 453 -4.33 17.82 -40.00
C ILE A 453 -2.88 18.18 -40.34
N SER A 454 -1.94 17.38 -39.85
CA SER A 454 -0.51 17.53 -40.10
C SER A 454 -0.12 17.01 -41.49
N ARG A 455 1.11 17.34 -41.94
CA ARG A 455 1.68 16.77 -43.18
C ARG A 455 1.78 15.25 -43.19
N TRP A 456 1.71 14.62 -42.02
CA TRP A 456 1.78 13.16 -41.84
C TRP A 456 0.40 12.50 -41.80
N GLN A 457 -0.65 13.23 -42.17
CA GLN A 457 -2.04 12.77 -42.14
C GLN A 457 -2.51 12.37 -40.74
N THR A 458 -2.02 13.08 -39.71
CA THR A 458 -2.44 12.91 -38.31
C THR A 458 -3.13 14.17 -37.78
N ALA A 459 -4.00 14.02 -36.78
CA ALA A 459 -4.65 15.15 -36.12
C ALA A 459 -3.64 16.02 -35.35
N ILE A 460 -3.78 17.35 -35.45
CA ILE A 460 -3.04 18.31 -34.64
C ILE A 460 -3.88 18.61 -33.40
N VAL A 461 -3.34 18.30 -32.21
CA VAL A 461 -3.99 18.50 -30.91
C VAL A 461 -3.00 19.02 -29.89
N ASP A 462 -3.52 19.59 -28.80
CA ASP A 462 -2.74 19.77 -27.57
C ASP A 462 -2.43 18.43 -26.91
N GLU A 463 -1.14 18.15 -26.66
CA GLU A 463 -0.69 16.82 -26.22
C GLU A 463 -1.05 16.47 -24.77
N LYS A 464 -1.49 17.44 -23.97
CA LYS A 464 -1.89 17.20 -22.58
C LYS A 464 -3.38 16.96 -22.45
N THR A 465 -4.17 17.55 -23.35
CA THR A 465 -5.64 17.57 -23.26
C THR A 465 -6.31 16.82 -24.41
N MET A 466 -5.58 16.44 -25.45
CA MET A 466 -6.10 15.89 -26.70
C MET A 466 -7.08 16.81 -27.44
N TYR A 467 -7.15 18.09 -27.03
CA TYR A 467 -8.05 19.06 -27.61
C TYR A 467 -7.53 19.54 -28.97
N THR A 468 -8.40 19.54 -29.97
CA THR A 468 -8.04 19.94 -31.34
C THR A 468 -7.97 21.46 -31.53
N GLY A 469 -8.46 22.23 -30.55
CA GLY A 469 -8.71 23.67 -30.73
C GLY A 469 -9.99 24.00 -31.50
N LEU A 470 -10.73 22.99 -31.96
CA LEU A 470 -11.92 23.16 -32.79
C LEU A 470 -13.19 22.78 -32.02
N ALA A 471 -13.95 23.80 -31.60
CA ALA A 471 -15.23 23.67 -30.90
C ALA A 471 -15.18 22.66 -29.74
N ASN A 472 -15.97 21.59 -29.79
CA ASN A 472 -16.07 20.53 -28.79
C ASN A 472 -15.39 19.21 -29.23
N VAL A 473 -14.37 19.29 -30.10
CA VAL A 473 -13.74 18.11 -30.72
C VAL A 473 -12.34 17.83 -30.16
N PHE A 474 -12.12 16.56 -29.86
CA PHE A 474 -10.89 15.99 -29.33
C PHE A 474 -10.43 14.84 -30.25
N ALA A 475 -9.14 14.51 -30.27
CA ALA A 475 -8.62 13.40 -31.08
C ALA A 475 -7.41 12.74 -30.41
N GLY A 476 -7.26 11.42 -30.57
CA GLY A 476 -6.17 10.67 -29.95
C GLY A 476 -5.90 9.30 -30.55
N GLY A 477 -4.98 8.56 -29.92
CA GLY A 477 -4.51 7.28 -30.40
C GLY A 477 -3.70 7.41 -31.68
N ASP A 478 -3.71 6.36 -32.51
CA ASP A 478 -2.92 6.35 -33.76
C ASP A 478 -3.33 7.47 -34.73
N PHE A 479 -4.53 8.04 -34.61
CA PHE A 479 -4.92 9.18 -35.44
C PHE A 479 -4.09 10.44 -35.12
N ARG A 480 -3.69 10.61 -33.86
CA ARG A 480 -2.81 11.70 -33.41
C ARG A 480 -1.34 11.34 -33.58
N ARG A 481 -0.96 10.11 -33.21
CA ARG A 481 0.45 9.68 -33.11
C ARG A 481 1.03 9.16 -34.44
N GLY A 482 0.19 8.72 -35.36
CA GLY A 482 0.57 7.70 -36.33
C GLY A 482 0.61 6.30 -35.67
N PRO A 483 0.99 5.24 -36.40
CA PRO A 483 1.09 3.89 -35.84
C PRO A 483 1.93 3.85 -34.57
N ALA A 484 1.30 3.55 -33.44
CA ALA A 484 1.93 3.53 -32.11
C ALA A 484 1.61 2.22 -31.37
N THR A 485 1.86 2.19 -30.06
CA THR A 485 1.55 1.03 -29.23
C THR A 485 0.18 1.15 -28.57
N ALA A 486 -0.49 0.04 -28.29
CA ALA A 486 -1.82 0.05 -27.67
C ALA A 486 -1.87 0.81 -26.34
N ILE A 487 -0.79 0.74 -25.53
CA ILE A 487 -0.70 1.46 -24.25
C ILE A 487 -0.59 2.98 -24.43
N GLU A 488 0.02 3.46 -25.52
CA GLU A 488 0.05 4.89 -25.84
C GLU A 488 -1.32 5.38 -26.32
N ALA A 489 -2.05 4.57 -27.09
CA ALA A 489 -3.41 4.88 -27.50
C ALA A 489 -4.36 4.95 -26.30
N ILE A 490 -4.20 4.03 -25.33
CA ILE A 490 -4.93 4.06 -24.06
C ILE A 490 -4.59 5.33 -23.27
N ALA A 491 -3.31 5.73 -23.20
CA ALA A 491 -2.93 6.97 -22.52
C ALA A 491 -3.65 8.20 -23.11
N ASP A 492 -3.71 8.32 -24.44
CA ASP A 492 -4.44 9.40 -25.10
C ASP A 492 -5.94 9.34 -24.81
N GLY A 493 -6.54 8.14 -24.75
CA GLY A 493 -7.94 7.96 -24.37
C GLY A 493 -8.24 8.40 -22.93
N TYR A 494 -7.34 8.08 -21.99
CA TYR A 494 -7.45 8.48 -20.60
C TYR A 494 -7.36 10.01 -20.44
N PHE A 495 -6.34 10.64 -21.04
CA PHE A 495 -6.17 12.10 -20.96
C PHE A 495 -7.30 12.85 -21.68
N ALA A 496 -7.83 12.31 -22.78
CA ALA A 496 -9.00 12.87 -23.44
C ALA A 496 -10.24 12.82 -22.53
N ALA A 497 -10.48 11.72 -21.82
CA ALA A 497 -11.60 11.62 -20.90
C ALA A 497 -11.52 12.65 -19.76
N GLU A 498 -10.35 12.83 -19.14
CA GLU A 498 -10.14 13.87 -18.11
C GLU A 498 -10.38 15.29 -18.67
N ALA A 499 -9.89 15.58 -19.87
CA ALA A 499 -10.05 16.88 -20.51
C ALA A 499 -11.49 17.16 -20.94
N ILE A 500 -12.18 16.16 -21.50
CA ILE A 500 -13.59 16.26 -21.89
C ILE A 500 -14.47 16.50 -20.67
N ASP A 501 -14.26 15.78 -19.56
CA ASP A 501 -15.04 15.99 -18.33
C ASP A 501 -14.92 17.43 -17.81
N ARG A 502 -13.70 17.98 -17.78
CA ARG A 502 -13.45 19.39 -17.40
C ARG A 502 -14.13 20.37 -18.35
N PHE A 503 -13.97 20.13 -19.66
CA PHE A 503 -14.60 20.93 -20.70
C PHE A 503 -16.13 21.00 -20.51
N LEU A 504 -16.76 19.86 -20.24
CA LEU A 504 -18.22 19.77 -20.04
C LEU A 504 -18.71 20.41 -18.73
N LYS A 505 -17.84 20.51 -17.73
CA LYS A 505 -18.08 21.23 -16.47
C LYS A 505 -17.81 22.74 -16.57
N GLY A 506 -17.22 23.21 -17.67
CA GLY A 506 -16.79 24.60 -17.83
C GLY A 506 -15.55 24.97 -17.01
N GLU A 507 -14.75 23.98 -16.63
CA GLU A 507 -13.48 24.14 -15.93
C GLU A 507 -12.32 24.40 -16.92
N GLU A 508 -11.16 24.82 -16.41
CA GLU A 508 -9.96 24.91 -17.24
C GLU A 508 -9.54 23.51 -17.74
N ILE A 509 -9.56 23.33 -19.07
CA ILE A 509 -9.28 22.04 -19.72
C ILE A 509 -7.85 21.57 -19.37
N ALA A 510 -6.90 22.50 -19.36
CA ALA A 510 -5.52 22.23 -18.95
C ALA A 510 -5.42 22.23 -17.41
N LYS A 511 -4.98 21.11 -16.84
CA LYS A 511 -4.63 21.02 -15.42
C LYS A 511 -3.26 21.67 -15.21
N ASP A 512 -3.11 22.63 -14.28
CA ASP A 512 -1.77 22.97 -13.74
C ASP A 512 -1.25 21.69 -13.07
N SER A 513 -0.26 21.07 -13.70
CA SER A 513 0.19 19.71 -13.41
C SER A 513 1.54 19.68 -12.71
N PHE A 514 2.07 20.83 -12.28
CA PHE A 514 3.34 20.83 -11.56
C PHE A 514 3.15 20.11 -10.23
N ARG A 515 3.78 18.95 -10.10
CA ARG A 515 4.00 18.24 -8.85
C ARG A 515 5.51 18.05 -8.74
N PHE A 516 6.09 18.46 -7.63
CA PHE A 516 7.51 18.30 -7.41
C PHE A 516 7.84 16.81 -7.30
N ASP A 517 8.82 16.36 -8.07
CA ASP A 517 9.34 15.00 -8.01
C ASP A 517 10.87 15.03 -8.09
N SER A 518 11.51 14.56 -7.02
CA SER A 518 12.92 14.19 -7.08
C SER A 518 13.11 12.86 -7.81
N LYS A 519 14.27 12.72 -8.45
CA LYS A 519 14.69 11.53 -9.20
C LYS A 519 16.15 11.23 -8.94
N LYS A 520 16.50 9.96 -8.77
CA LYS A 520 17.91 9.51 -8.73
C LYS A 520 18.59 9.63 -10.10
N GLY A 521 17.81 9.51 -11.17
CA GLY A 521 18.26 9.65 -12.55
C GLY A 521 17.09 9.49 -13.51
N TYR A 522 17.21 10.04 -14.72
CA TYR A 522 16.13 9.98 -15.72
C TYR A 522 16.04 8.61 -16.39
N LYS A 523 17.19 7.94 -16.53
CA LYS A 523 17.32 6.61 -17.13
C LYS A 523 17.97 5.64 -16.18
N VAL A 524 17.74 4.34 -16.39
CA VAL A 524 18.44 3.27 -15.65
C VAL A 524 19.96 3.42 -15.70
N GLN A 525 20.48 3.72 -16.89
CA GLN A 525 21.92 3.85 -17.17
C GLN A 525 22.60 5.02 -16.44
N ASP A 526 21.83 6.01 -15.97
CA ASP A 526 22.36 7.17 -15.26
C ASP A 526 22.78 6.82 -13.81
N ILE A 527 22.37 5.66 -13.31
CA ILE A 527 22.59 5.22 -11.93
C ILE A 527 23.77 4.26 -11.86
N SER A 528 24.63 4.46 -10.85
CA SER A 528 25.80 3.60 -10.67
C SER A 528 25.40 2.22 -10.12
N PRO A 529 25.88 1.10 -10.71
CA PRO A 529 25.66 -0.23 -10.15
C PRO A 529 26.20 -0.42 -8.72
N LYS A 530 27.16 0.41 -8.29
CA LYS A 530 27.70 0.37 -6.92
C LYS A 530 26.65 0.67 -5.86
N GLU A 531 25.61 1.44 -6.20
CA GLU A 531 24.51 1.81 -5.31
C GLU A 531 23.63 0.59 -4.95
N TYR A 532 23.65 -0.46 -5.78
CA TYR A 532 22.80 -1.65 -5.66
C TYR A 532 23.58 -2.93 -5.31
N LYS A 533 24.86 -2.83 -4.98
CA LYS A 533 25.74 -3.98 -4.72
C LYS A 533 25.31 -4.89 -3.55
N ASN A 534 24.49 -4.36 -2.64
CA ASN A 534 24.06 -5.05 -1.41
C ASN A 534 22.77 -5.86 -1.61
N TYR A 535 22.09 -5.72 -2.76
CA TYR A 535 20.90 -6.50 -3.07
C TYR A 535 21.31 -7.89 -3.59
N GLU A 536 20.53 -8.89 -3.21
CA GLU A 536 20.74 -10.27 -3.66
C GLU A 536 20.30 -10.43 -5.11
N LYS A 537 21.09 -11.16 -5.90
CA LYS A 537 20.73 -11.55 -7.27
C LYS A 537 19.77 -12.74 -7.25
N ILE A 538 18.59 -12.54 -7.80
CA ILE A 538 17.49 -13.51 -7.80
C ILE A 538 16.97 -13.61 -9.23
N ALA A 539 16.92 -14.83 -9.76
CA ALA A 539 16.46 -15.10 -11.11
C ALA A 539 15.02 -14.62 -11.31
N ARG A 540 14.74 -14.09 -12.50
CA ARG A 540 13.39 -13.73 -12.92
C ARG A 540 12.58 -14.98 -13.20
N GLU A 541 11.31 -14.97 -12.81
CA GLU A 541 10.38 -16.04 -13.17
C GLU A 541 10.16 -16.11 -14.68
N LYS A 542 10.23 -17.32 -15.23
CA LYS A 542 10.04 -17.56 -16.66
C LYS A 542 8.57 -17.82 -16.94
N MET A 543 8.02 -17.12 -17.92
CA MET A 543 6.65 -17.35 -18.38
C MET A 543 6.53 -18.78 -18.94
N PRO A 544 5.65 -19.63 -18.40
CA PRO A 544 5.37 -20.93 -19.00
C PRO A 544 4.77 -20.76 -20.40
N GLU A 545 5.24 -21.57 -21.35
CA GLU A 545 4.80 -21.55 -22.74
C GLU A 545 4.39 -22.96 -23.20
N ILE A 546 3.52 -23.03 -24.22
CA ILE A 546 3.25 -24.30 -24.92
C ILE A 546 4.51 -24.81 -25.65
N PRO A 547 4.62 -26.14 -25.90
CA PRO A 547 5.74 -26.68 -26.67
C PRO A 547 5.85 -26.07 -28.08
N ILE A 548 7.08 -25.82 -28.52
CA ILE A 548 7.36 -25.14 -29.81
C ILE A 548 6.73 -25.87 -31.02
N ASP A 549 6.72 -27.20 -31.02
CA ASP A 549 6.13 -27.98 -32.12
C ASP A 549 4.62 -27.76 -32.22
N LYS A 550 3.96 -27.48 -31.10
CA LYS A 550 2.55 -27.10 -31.04
C LYS A 550 2.34 -25.63 -31.45
N ALA A 551 3.20 -24.74 -30.96
CA ALA A 551 3.13 -23.30 -31.28
C ALA A 551 3.25 -23.04 -32.79
N LYS A 552 4.08 -23.80 -33.51
CA LYS A 552 4.29 -23.65 -34.96
C LYS A 552 3.09 -24.02 -35.82
N ILE A 553 2.15 -24.82 -35.31
CA ILE A 553 1.05 -25.40 -36.11
C ILE A 553 -0.34 -25.06 -35.57
N SER A 554 -0.41 -24.23 -34.53
CA SER A 554 -1.67 -23.85 -33.91
C SER A 554 -1.70 -22.37 -33.57
N PHE A 555 -2.92 -21.87 -33.40
CA PHE A 555 -3.20 -20.51 -32.96
C PHE A 555 -3.61 -20.47 -31.48
N GLU A 556 -3.32 -21.53 -30.71
CA GLU A 556 -3.49 -21.51 -29.25
C GLU A 556 -2.57 -20.43 -28.63
N GLU A 557 -3.04 -19.83 -27.53
CA GLU A 557 -2.26 -18.85 -26.78
C GLU A 557 -0.91 -19.45 -26.35
N VAL A 558 0.19 -18.79 -26.71
CA VAL A 558 1.54 -19.34 -26.49
C VAL A 558 1.95 -19.27 -25.02
N GLU A 559 1.76 -18.10 -24.39
CA GLU A 559 2.06 -17.87 -22.99
C GLU A 559 0.89 -18.35 -22.10
N LEU A 560 1.17 -19.20 -21.11
CA LEU A 560 0.15 -19.85 -20.26
C LEU A 560 -0.22 -19.07 -18.98
N GLY A 561 0.50 -17.98 -18.69
CA GLY A 561 0.33 -17.22 -17.43
C GLY A 561 1.16 -17.78 -16.27
N PHE A 562 1.34 -16.97 -15.22
CA PHE A 562 1.99 -17.43 -13.99
C PHE A 562 1.01 -18.17 -13.09
N SER A 563 1.50 -19.17 -12.35
CA SER A 563 0.79 -19.66 -11.17
C SER A 563 0.86 -18.63 -10.05
N GLU A 564 -0.10 -18.67 -9.12
CA GLU A 564 -0.11 -17.78 -7.95
C GLU A 564 1.23 -17.75 -7.17
N PRO A 565 1.85 -18.90 -6.80
CA PRO A 565 3.14 -18.87 -6.13
C PRO A 565 4.25 -18.17 -6.94
N SER A 566 4.28 -18.39 -8.26
CA SER A 566 5.28 -17.78 -9.15
C SER A 566 5.07 -16.27 -9.26
N ALA A 567 3.80 -15.84 -9.40
CA ALA A 567 3.45 -14.43 -9.47
C ALA A 567 3.79 -13.70 -8.16
N LYS A 568 3.48 -14.28 -7.00
CA LYS A 568 3.83 -13.72 -5.69
C LYS A 568 5.35 -13.61 -5.53
N PHE A 569 6.09 -14.68 -5.86
CA PHE A 569 7.56 -14.67 -5.78
C PHE A 569 8.18 -13.61 -6.69
N GLU A 570 7.75 -13.52 -7.94
CA GLU A 570 8.24 -12.50 -8.90
C GLU A 570 7.88 -11.08 -8.46
N ALA A 571 6.70 -10.89 -7.85
CA ALA A 571 6.29 -9.60 -7.29
C ALA A 571 7.11 -9.21 -6.04
N GLU A 572 7.50 -10.17 -5.21
CA GLU A 572 8.35 -9.94 -4.03
C GLU A 572 9.75 -9.43 -4.41
N ARG A 573 10.28 -9.79 -5.59
CA ARG A 573 11.59 -9.30 -6.11
C ARG A 573 11.62 -7.78 -6.33
N CYS A 574 10.46 -7.12 -6.44
CA CYS A 574 10.37 -5.68 -6.69
C CYS A 574 11.07 -4.85 -5.61
N LEU A 575 11.98 -3.95 -6.01
CA LEU A 575 12.84 -3.16 -5.11
C LEU A 575 12.15 -1.98 -4.41
N GLU A 576 10.86 -1.71 -4.67
CA GLU A 576 10.10 -0.61 -4.04
C GLU A 576 10.80 0.76 -4.20
N CYS A 577 11.23 1.09 -5.43
CA CYS A 577 12.08 2.25 -5.71
C CYS A 577 11.44 3.61 -5.41
N GLY A 578 10.14 3.76 -5.66
CA GLY A 578 9.37 4.96 -5.37
C GLY A 578 9.14 5.14 -3.87
N CYS A 579 9.02 6.38 -3.42
CA CYS A 579 8.86 6.70 -2.01
C CYS A 579 7.52 6.18 -1.46
N GLN A 580 7.55 5.48 -0.31
CA GLN A 580 6.35 4.89 0.33
C GLN A 580 5.40 5.92 0.96
N ILE A 581 5.84 7.17 1.08
CA ILE A 581 5.05 8.30 1.61
C ILE A 581 4.93 9.43 0.57
N ASN A 582 5.07 9.12 -0.72
CA ASN A 582 5.04 10.13 -1.78
C ASN A 582 3.76 10.98 -1.75
N GLU A 583 2.62 10.44 -1.30
CA GLU A 583 1.35 11.15 -1.19
C GLU A 583 1.19 11.98 0.09
N THR A 584 2.04 11.79 1.10
CA THR A 584 1.96 12.48 2.41
C THR A 584 3.26 13.18 2.81
N CYS A 585 4.19 13.34 1.87
CA CYS A 585 5.50 13.95 2.10
C CYS A 585 5.41 15.49 2.12
N LYS A 586 5.41 16.08 3.32
CA LYS A 586 5.34 17.55 3.51
C LYS A 586 6.41 18.32 2.72
N LEU A 587 7.61 17.75 2.52
CA LEU A 587 8.63 18.39 1.67
C LEU A 587 8.20 18.46 0.19
N ARG A 588 7.62 17.38 -0.33
CA ARG A 588 7.13 17.31 -1.72
C ARG A 588 5.99 18.29 -1.94
N ASP A 589 5.07 18.37 -0.98
CA ASP A 589 3.93 19.30 -1.01
C ASP A 589 4.42 20.75 -1.01
N TYR A 590 5.27 21.14 -0.06
CA TYR A 590 5.82 22.49 -0.04
C TYR A 590 6.66 22.81 -1.28
N CYS A 591 7.46 21.88 -1.79
CA CYS A 591 8.19 22.11 -3.05
C CYS A 591 7.23 22.31 -4.24
N THR A 592 6.08 21.63 -4.22
CA THR A 592 5.01 21.80 -5.20
C THR A 592 4.37 23.19 -5.09
N ASP A 593 3.93 23.57 -3.89
CA ASP A 593 3.25 24.85 -3.63
C ASP A 593 4.11 26.07 -3.97
N PHE A 594 5.40 26.00 -3.61
CA PHE A 594 6.35 27.07 -3.87
C PHE A 594 7.02 26.98 -5.25
N LYS A 595 6.64 26.00 -6.09
CA LYS A 595 7.24 25.74 -7.42
C LYS A 595 8.77 25.71 -7.36
N ALA A 596 9.31 24.96 -6.41
CA ALA A 596 10.75 24.82 -6.16
C ALA A 596 11.42 24.05 -7.30
N ASP A 597 12.60 24.49 -7.71
CA ASP A 597 13.44 23.80 -8.69
C ASP A 597 14.63 23.13 -8.00
N ALA A 598 14.64 21.78 -7.98
CA ALA A 598 15.73 21.01 -7.39
C ALA A 598 17.09 21.27 -8.05
N LEU A 599 17.12 21.78 -9.28
CA LEU A 599 18.33 22.06 -10.04
C LEU A 599 18.78 23.52 -9.93
N HIS A 600 18.06 24.37 -9.19
CA HIS A 600 18.41 25.79 -9.05
C HIS A 600 19.79 25.98 -8.40
N TYR A 601 20.07 25.20 -7.34
CA TYR A 601 21.36 25.16 -6.68
C TYR A 601 22.11 23.86 -7.02
N GLN A 602 22.86 23.87 -8.12
CA GLN A 602 23.67 22.73 -8.53
C GLN A 602 24.88 22.58 -7.61
N GLY A 603 25.02 21.40 -6.99
CA GLY A 603 26.13 21.06 -6.11
C GLY A 603 26.42 19.57 -6.09
N SER A 604 27.43 19.17 -5.31
CA SER A 604 27.75 17.76 -5.09
C SER A 604 26.64 17.08 -4.31
N ILE A 605 26.06 16.00 -4.87
CA ILE A 605 25.07 15.17 -4.19
C ILE A 605 25.77 14.02 -3.48
N ASN A 606 25.50 13.85 -2.19
CA ASN A 606 25.97 12.70 -1.43
C ASN A 606 25.05 11.50 -1.68
N LYS A 607 25.66 10.37 -2.03
CA LYS A 607 24.94 9.11 -2.27
C LYS A 607 25.28 8.12 -1.19
N TYR A 608 24.27 7.60 -0.52
CA TYR A 608 24.41 6.64 0.58
C TYR A 608 23.70 5.33 0.23
N SER A 609 24.26 4.20 0.70
CA SER A 609 23.54 2.94 0.69
C SER A 609 22.30 3.03 1.58
N ILE A 610 21.19 2.45 1.13
CA ILE A 610 19.99 2.32 1.96
C ILE A 610 20.25 1.22 3.00
N ASP A 611 19.87 1.49 4.24
CA ASP A 611 20.10 0.60 5.37
C ASP A 611 18.82 -0.18 5.73
N TYR A 612 18.86 -1.49 5.43
CA TYR A 612 17.83 -2.49 5.73
C TYR A 612 18.22 -3.40 6.90
N THR A 613 19.27 -3.10 7.66
CA THR A 613 19.75 -4.03 8.70
C THR A 613 18.78 -4.14 9.87
N HIS A 614 18.02 -3.10 10.19
CA HIS A 614 17.04 -3.18 11.27
C HIS A 614 15.71 -3.77 10.76
N PRO A 615 15.14 -4.80 11.41
CA PRO A 615 13.98 -5.53 10.89
C PRO A 615 12.70 -4.69 10.76
N TYR A 616 12.51 -3.68 11.61
CA TYR A 616 11.30 -2.85 11.65
C TYR A 616 11.48 -1.43 11.13
N ILE A 617 12.73 -1.00 10.90
CA ILE A 617 13.05 0.40 10.59
C ILE A 617 13.95 0.41 9.37
N LEU A 618 13.46 0.99 8.29
CA LEU A 618 14.22 1.30 7.09
C LEU A 618 14.83 2.69 7.24
N ARG A 619 16.13 2.82 6.98
CA ARG A 619 16.82 4.11 6.95
C ARG A 619 17.36 4.39 5.55
N ASP A 620 16.85 5.45 4.94
CA ASP A 620 17.30 5.96 3.64
C ASP A 620 17.86 7.38 3.81
N PRO A 621 19.18 7.51 4.03
CA PRO A 621 19.80 8.81 4.21
C PRO A 621 19.67 9.76 3.01
N ASN A 622 19.43 9.22 1.82
CA ASN A 622 19.31 10.03 0.60
C ASN A 622 18.05 10.92 0.60
N LYS A 623 17.06 10.59 1.43
CA LYS A 623 15.84 11.39 1.63
C LYS A 623 15.98 12.42 2.75
N CYS A 624 17.01 12.31 3.58
CA CYS A 624 17.13 13.07 4.83
C CYS A 624 17.45 14.55 4.57
N ILE A 625 16.64 15.43 5.15
CA ILE A 625 16.86 16.89 5.15
C ILE A 625 17.58 17.41 6.41
N ALA A 626 18.21 16.52 7.18
CA ALA A 626 18.96 16.83 8.41
C ALA A 626 18.17 17.63 9.48
N CYS A 627 16.83 17.53 9.51
CA CYS A 627 15.98 18.35 10.38
C CYS A 627 16.18 18.13 11.89
N GLY A 628 16.71 16.97 12.30
CA GLY A 628 17.04 16.67 13.70
C GLY A 628 15.89 16.15 14.57
N ARG A 629 14.65 16.06 14.06
CA ARG A 629 13.49 15.58 14.84
C ARG A 629 13.73 14.19 15.42
N CYS A 630 14.22 13.25 14.61
CA CYS A 630 14.48 11.88 15.03
C CYS A 630 15.61 11.76 16.09
N VAL A 631 16.65 12.59 16.00
CA VAL A 631 17.74 12.66 16.98
C VAL A 631 17.21 13.13 18.32
N ARG A 632 16.48 14.25 18.30
CA ARG A 632 15.97 14.91 19.51
C ARG A 632 14.87 14.11 20.19
N ILE A 633 13.94 13.54 19.45
CA ILE A 633 12.87 12.72 20.05
C ILE A 633 13.45 11.44 20.71
N CYS A 634 14.50 10.87 20.12
CA CYS A 634 15.18 9.70 20.65
C CYS A 634 15.93 10.02 21.95
N ALA A 635 16.57 11.19 22.04
CA ALA A 635 17.34 11.60 23.20
C ALA A 635 16.50 12.25 24.31
N GLU A 636 15.61 13.18 23.97
CA GLU A 636 14.91 14.04 24.93
C GLU A 636 13.63 13.40 25.51
N ILE A 637 12.94 12.59 24.70
CA ILE A 637 11.63 11.99 25.02
C ILE A 637 11.74 10.50 25.31
N GLN A 638 12.33 9.73 24.40
CA GLN A 638 12.39 8.27 24.53
C GLN A 638 13.53 7.80 25.43
N SER A 639 14.67 8.52 25.44
CA SER A 639 15.90 8.32 26.24
C SER A 639 17.03 7.44 25.66
N PRO A 640 16.87 6.49 24.71
CA PRO A 640 18.00 5.71 24.20
C PRO A 640 19.13 6.52 23.56
N ALA A 641 18.82 7.70 23.00
CA ALA A 641 19.79 8.58 22.34
C ALA A 641 20.68 7.91 21.27
N VAL A 642 20.14 6.92 20.53
CA VAL A 642 20.92 6.10 19.59
C VAL A 642 21.14 6.73 18.20
N LEU A 643 20.53 7.88 17.93
CA LEU A 643 20.70 8.62 16.67
C LEU A 643 21.39 9.95 16.94
N GLY A 644 22.37 10.31 16.12
CA GLY A 644 23.07 11.59 16.18
C GLY A 644 23.47 12.10 14.81
N TYR A 645 24.00 13.32 14.78
CA TYR A 645 24.67 13.87 13.60
C TYR A 645 26.11 13.34 13.55
N ILE A 646 26.41 12.49 12.57
CA ILE A 646 27.77 12.06 12.28
C ILE A 646 28.30 12.84 11.08
N TYR A 647 29.59 13.18 11.12
CA TYR A 647 30.26 14.12 10.21
C TYR A 647 29.76 15.58 10.30
N ARG A 648 30.32 16.47 9.46
CA ARG A 648 30.02 17.91 9.43
C ARG A 648 29.95 18.42 7.99
N GLY A 649 29.30 19.58 7.80
CA GLY A 649 29.18 20.23 6.50
C GLY A 649 28.33 19.42 5.52
N PHE A 650 28.75 19.36 4.25
CA PHE A 650 28.01 18.64 3.21
C PHE A 650 27.91 17.14 3.44
N SER A 651 28.81 16.53 4.22
CA SER A 651 28.78 15.08 4.51
C SER A 651 27.96 14.71 5.74
N THR A 652 27.23 15.66 6.34
CA THR A 652 26.42 15.44 7.54
C THR A 652 25.41 14.32 7.31
N LEU A 653 25.40 13.34 8.20
CA LEU A 653 24.56 12.14 8.13
C LEU A 653 23.90 11.92 9.48
N ILE A 654 22.60 11.56 9.49
CA ILE A 654 21.93 11.13 10.72
C ILE A 654 22.05 9.62 10.87
N ALA A 655 22.73 9.18 11.93
CA ALA A 655 23.03 7.77 12.15
C ALA A 655 23.36 7.46 13.62
N PRO A 656 23.37 6.16 13.98
CA PRO A 656 24.11 5.72 15.17
C PRO A 656 25.59 6.06 15.11
N GLU A 657 26.24 6.04 16.26
CA GLU A 657 27.68 6.22 16.38
C GLU A 657 28.42 5.28 15.42
N PHE A 658 29.47 5.81 14.79
CA PHE A 658 30.27 5.13 13.76
C PHE A 658 29.50 4.65 12.51
N GLY A 659 28.22 5.04 12.35
CA GLY A 659 27.39 4.60 11.23
C GLY A 659 26.90 3.15 11.35
N GLU A 660 26.95 2.57 12.55
CA GLU A 660 26.53 1.19 12.81
C GLU A 660 25.02 0.95 12.58
N SER A 661 24.65 -0.33 12.53
CA SER A 661 23.25 -0.78 12.52
C SER A 661 22.56 -0.44 13.84
N LEU A 662 21.29 -0.03 13.79
CA LEU A 662 20.44 0.14 14.98
C LEU A 662 20.34 -1.16 15.81
N THR A 663 20.47 -2.32 15.18
CA THR A 663 20.44 -3.63 15.86
C THR A 663 21.60 -3.85 16.84
N LYS A 664 22.68 -3.05 16.73
CA LYS A 664 23.85 -3.08 17.61
C LYS A 664 23.84 -1.99 18.69
N THR A 665 22.71 -1.30 18.86
CA THR A 665 22.56 -0.17 19.80
C THR A 665 21.58 -0.52 20.92
N SER A 666 21.38 0.39 21.87
CA SER A 666 20.31 0.31 22.88
C SER A 666 18.91 0.63 22.33
N CYS A 667 18.71 0.60 21.00
CA CYS A 667 17.42 0.88 20.37
C CYS A 667 16.32 -0.06 20.90
N GLU A 668 15.28 0.54 21.48
CA GLU A 668 14.10 -0.18 21.97
C GLU A 668 13.04 -0.40 20.89
N SER A 669 13.28 0.03 19.64
CA SER A 669 12.31 -0.10 18.55
C SER A 669 10.93 0.47 18.89
N CYS A 670 10.85 1.64 19.54
CA CYS A 670 9.57 2.33 19.76
C CYS A 670 9.00 2.98 18.48
N GLY A 671 9.83 3.12 17.43
CA GLY A 671 9.46 3.70 16.14
C GLY A 671 9.13 5.19 16.18
N LYS A 672 9.35 5.89 17.30
CA LYS A 672 9.10 7.34 17.40
C LYS A 672 9.90 8.15 16.39
N CYS A 673 11.10 7.69 16.02
CA CYS A 673 11.91 8.32 14.99
C CYS A 673 11.28 8.25 13.57
N ILE A 674 10.46 7.24 13.30
CA ILE A 674 9.65 7.11 12.08
C ILE A 674 8.49 8.12 12.14
N ALA A 675 7.75 8.14 13.24
CA ALA A 675 6.59 9.02 13.42
C ALA A 675 6.91 10.51 13.23
N VAL A 676 8.11 10.94 13.62
CA VAL A 676 8.53 12.36 13.48
C VAL A 676 9.32 12.65 12.20
N CYS A 677 9.46 11.70 11.26
CA CYS A 677 10.22 11.90 10.04
C CYS A 677 9.36 12.57 8.95
N PRO A 678 9.61 13.84 8.57
CA PRO A 678 8.75 14.56 7.63
C PRO A 678 8.94 14.17 6.14
N VAL A 679 9.94 13.34 5.84
CA VAL A 679 10.43 13.11 4.47
C VAL A 679 10.64 11.63 4.15
N GLY A 680 10.25 10.72 5.06
CA GLY A 680 10.35 9.28 4.81
C GLY A 680 11.79 8.77 4.70
N ALA A 681 12.75 9.46 5.32
CA ALA A 681 14.12 8.99 5.49
C ALA A 681 14.23 7.87 6.55
N LEU A 682 13.28 7.83 7.47
CA LEU A 682 13.04 6.73 8.39
C LEU A 682 11.63 6.21 8.13
N LEU A 683 11.51 4.96 7.74
CA LEU A 683 10.24 4.32 7.40
C LEU A 683 10.05 3.05 8.20
N GLU A 684 8.80 2.72 8.45
CA GLU A 684 8.42 1.45 9.02
C GLU A 684 8.64 0.31 8.01
N ARG A 685 9.11 -0.84 8.50
CA ARG A 685 9.12 -2.09 7.75
C ARG A 685 8.10 -3.04 8.36
N ASN A 686 7.21 -3.52 7.51
CA ASN A 686 6.34 -4.63 7.84
C ASN A 686 7.00 -5.95 7.40
N ILE A 687 7.08 -6.92 8.32
CA ILE A 687 7.76 -8.20 8.06
C ILE A 687 6.86 -9.22 7.35
N ASN A 688 5.54 -9.00 7.36
CA ASN A 688 4.51 -9.90 6.84
C ASN A 688 3.76 -9.29 5.63
N TYR A 689 4.01 -8.02 5.31
CA TYR A 689 3.30 -7.31 4.24
C TYR A 689 4.23 -6.42 3.42
N LYS A 690 4.04 -6.40 2.10
CA LYS A 690 4.71 -5.51 1.16
C LYS A 690 4.01 -4.18 1.06
N LEU A 691 4.60 -3.15 1.66
CA LEU A 691 4.04 -1.79 1.64
C LEU A 691 4.10 -1.14 0.26
N ASN A 692 3.13 -0.28 -0.01
CA ASN A 692 3.02 0.57 -1.19
C ASN A 692 2.57 1.99 -0.79
N PRO A 693 2.69 2.97 -1.71
CA PRO A 693 2.30 4.35 -1.46
C PRO A 693 0.79 4.62 -1.41
N LEU A 694 -0.09 3.67 -1.73
CA LEU A 694 -1.53 3.92 -1.76
C LEU A 694 -2.03 4.37 -0.39
N GLU A 695 -3.08 5.17 -0.37
CA GLU A 695 -3.80 5.51 0.85
C GLU A 695 -4.33 4.23 1.54
N LYS A 696 -4.36 4.27 2.88
CA LYS A 696 -4.82 3.16 3.73
C LYS A 696 -6.14 3.56 4.37
N GLU A 697 -7.01 2.59 4.61
CA GLU A 697 -8.19 2.79 5.46
C GLU A 697 -7.70 2.99 6.90
N GLU A 698 -8.16 4.05 7.57
CA GLU A 698 -7.75 4.35 8.94
C GLU A 698 -8.89 4.06 9.91
N THR A 699 -8.57 3.46 11.05
CA THR A 699 -9.54 3.18 12.12
C THR A 699 -8.89 3.50 13.45
N THR A 700 -9.49 4.42 14.20
CA THR A 700 -9.02 4.82 15.53
C THR A 700 -9.65 3.93 16.59
N GLN A 701 -8.84 3.29 17.43
CA GLN A 701 -9.28 2.35 18.47
C GLN A 701 -8.25 2.27 19.58
N ASN A 702 -8.50 1.47 20.63
CA ASN A 702 -7.52 1.20 21.66
C ASN A 702 -6.64 -0.02 21.34
N CYS A 703 -5.40 -0.01 21.80
CA CYS A 703 -4.50 -1.15 21.71
C CYS A 703 -4.89 -2.22 22.75
N GLY A 704 -5.17 -3.44 22.29
CA GLY A 704 -5.58 -4.57 23.14
C GLY A 704 -4.45 -5.50 23.59
N ILE A 705 -3.20 -5.03 23.71
CA ILE A 705 -2.05 -5.89 24.06
C ILE A 705 -1.74 -5.89 25.57
N CYS A 706 -2.00 -4.79 26.28
CA CYS A 706 -1.82 -4.71 27.74
C CYS A 706 -2.80 -3.70 28.35
N GLY A 707 -2.88 -3.66 29.67
CA GLY A 707 -3.85 -2.85 30.40
C GLY A 707 -3.65 -1.34 30.29
N THR A 708 -2.65 -0.86 29.54
CA THR A 708 -2.50 0.60 29.32
C THR A 708 -3.60 1.14 28.39
N GLY A 709 -4.11 0.35 27.43
CA GLY A 709 -5.23 0.75 26.59
C GLY A 709 -4.95 1.96 25.66
N CYS A 710 -3.73 2.12 25.15
CA CYS A 710 -3.35 3.31 24.37
C CYS A 710 -4.23 3.52 23.14
N LEU A 711 -4.59 4.77 22.82
CA LEU A 711 -5.26 5.10 21.58
C LEU A 711 -4.29 4.91 20.42
N ILE A 712 -4.73 4.17 19.41
CA ILE A 712 -3.97 3.84 18.21
C ILE A 712 -4.80 4.18 16.98
N GLN A 713 -4.10 4.46 15.90
CA GLN A 713 -4.68 4.54 14.57
C GLN A 713 -4.18 3.33 13.78
N CYS A 714 -5.08 2.38 13.52
CA CYS A 714 -4.80 1.23 12.69
C CYS A 714 -5.00 1.61 11.23
N GLN A 715 -3.97 1.42 10.41
CA GLN A 715 -4.04 1.58 8.97
C GLN A 715 -4.15 0.19 8.33
N SER A 716 -5.22 -0.04 7.58
CA SER A 716 -5.47 -1.29 6.86
C SER A 716 -5.48 -1.07 5.34
N GLN A 717 -5.15 -2.13 4.61
CA GLN A 717 -5.23 -2.18 3.17
C GLN A 717 -5.84 -3.51 2.78
N SER A 718 -6.89 -3.48 1.96
CA SER A 718 -7.59 -4.70 1.53
C SER A 718 -8.15 -5.53 2.69
N GLY A 719 -8.60 -4.87 3.77
CA GLY A 719 -9.04 -5.56 4.99
C GLY A 719 -7.91 -6.22 5.80
N VAL A 720 -6.64 -5.92 5.51
CA VAL A 720 -5.49 -6.41 6.27
C VAL A 720 -4.85 -5.25 7.02
N PRO A 721 -4.69 -5.31 8.35
CA PRO A 721 -3.89 -4.33 9.08
C PRO A 721 -2.44 -4.34 8.61
N VAL A 722 -1.90 -3.17 8.24
CA VAL A 722 -0.56 -3.04 7.65
C VAL A 722 0.38 -2.14 8.46
N LEU A 723 -0.13 -1.13 9.15
CA LEU A 723 0.65 -0.21 9.99
C LEU A 723 -0.19 0.21 11.21
N ILE A 724 0.48 0.48 12.34
CA ILE A 724 -0.16 1.07 13.52
C ILE A 724 0.58 2.34 13.93
N GLY A 725 -0.16 3.45 13.96
CA GLY A 725 0.30 4.76 14.36
C GLY A 725 -0.55 5.37 15.45
N THR A 726 -0.45 6.69 15.57
CA THR A 726 -1.28 7.53 16.43
C THR A 726 -1.86 8.62 15.55
N ASP A 727 -3.09 9.01 15.81
CA ASP A 727 -3.71 10.16 15.16
C ASP A 727 -2.85 11.42 15.41
N GLU A 728 -2.58 12.22 14.37
CA GLU A 728 -1.79 13.45 14.54
C GLU A 728 -2.61 14.55 15.25
N GLU A 729 -3.92 14.62 15.04
CA GLU A 729 -4.82 15.65 15.55
C GLU A 729 -5.38 15.29 16.92
N GLU A 730 -5.83 14.04 17.10
CA GLU A 730 -6.46 13.55 18.33
C GLU A 730 -5.78 12.28 18.92
N PRO A 731 -4.48 12.35 19.29
CA PRO A 731 -3.67 11.17 19.67
C PRO A 731 -4.06 10.44 20.98
N GLY A 732 -5.12 10.85 21.67
CA GLY A 732 -5.49 10.31 22.99
C GLY A 732 -4.48 10.62 24.10
N PHE A 733 -4.65 9.98 25.26
CA PHE A 733 -3.82 10.27 26.45
C PHE A 733 -2.34 9.92 26.24
N ASN A 734 -2.03 8.92 25.40
CA ASN A 734 -0.66 8.50 25.09
C ASN A 734 0.09 9.51 24.22
N GLY A 735 -0.60 10.55 23.72
CA GLY A 735 -0.04 11.48 22.75
C GLY A 735 0.45 10.73 21.52
N ARG A 736 1.38 11.31 20.77
CA ARG A 736 1.88 10.69 19.53
C ARG A 736 2.86 9.52 19.78
N ASN A 737 2.74 8.83 20.91
CA ASN A 737 3.71 7.84 21.39
C ASN A 737 3.12 6.44 21.45
N LEU A 738 3.91 5.46 21.00
CA LEU A 738 3.63 4.04 21.10
C LEU A 738 4.88 3.30 21.56
N CYS A 739 4.65 2.21 22.30
CA CYS A 739 5.69 1.24 22.62
C CYS A 739 5.90 0.27 21.46
N PHE A 740 6.93 -0.59 21.57
CA PHE A 740 7.13 -1.66 20.60
C PHE A 740 5.88 -2.54 20.42
N LYS A 741 5.23 -2.92 21.53
CA LYS A 741 4.03 -3.79 21.50
C LYS A 741 2.94 -3.18 20.61
N GLY A 742 2.60 -1.90 20.84
CA GLY A 742 1.56 -1.20 20.07
C GLY A 742 1.94 -0.98 18.61
N ARG A 743 3.16 -0.53 18.31
CA ARG A 743 3.56 -0.19 16.94
C ARG A 743 3.88 -1.40 16.07
N PHE A 744 4.60 -2.39 16.62
CA PHE A 744 5.13 -3.52 15.86
C PHE A 744 4.66 -4.89 16.39
N GLY A 745 4.34 -4.99 17.69
CA GLY A 745 3.99 -6.27 18.34
C GLY A 745 2.75 -6.95 17.75
N TRP A 746 1.79 -6.17 17.24
CA TRP A 746 0.60 -6.70 16.55
C TRP A 746 0.94 -7.63 15.36
N GLN A 747 2.11 -7.45 14.73
CA GLN A 747 2.53 -8.29 13.59
C GLN A 747 2.72 -9.77 13.99
N ALA A 748 2.86 -10.06 15.29
CA ALA A 748 2.88 -11.44 15.79
C ALA A 748 1.58 -12.20 15.47
N PHE A 749 0.44 -11.51 15.32
CA PHE A 749 -0.85 -12.13 15.00
C PHE A 749 -1.05 -12.39 13.49
N TYR A 750 -0.11 -11.98 12.64
CA TYR A 750 -0.19 -12.11 11.18
C TYR A 750 0.95 -12.97 10.60
N THR A 751 1.51 -13.84 11.43
CA THR A 751 2.47 -14.88 11.03
C THR A 751 1.74 -16.13 10.54
N GLU A 752 2.46 -17.03 9.86
CA GLU A 752 1.88 -18.26 9.30
C GLU A 752 1.38 -19.26 10.35
N ASP A 753 1.94 -19.22 11.56
CA ASP A 753 1.55 -20.06 12.69
C ASP A 753 0.33 -19.54 13.46
N ARG A 754 -0.23 -18.39 13.08
CA ARG A 754 -1.52 -17.90 13.58
C ARG A 754 -2.63 -18.89 13.22
N LEU A 755 -3.39 -19.32 14.21
CA LEU A 755 -4.49 -20.27 14.01
C LEU A 755 -5.69 -19.58 13.36
N LYS A 756 -5.99 -19.89 12.08
CA LYS A 756 -7.17 -19.33 11.37
C LYS A 756 -8.34 -20.30 11.24
N SER A 757 -8.12 -21.57 11.54
CA SER A 757 -9.11 -22.64 11.45
C SER A 757 -9.00 -23.57 12.66
N PRO A 758 -10.10 -24.24 13.05
CA PRO A 758 -10.07 -25.21 14.14
C PRO A 758 -9.11 -26.39 13.89
N VAL A 759 -8.47 -26.89 14.96
CA VAL A 759 -7.56 -28.05 14.91
C VAL A 759 -7.88 -29.07 15.99
N LEU A 760 -7.87 -30.35 15.62
CA LEU A 760 -8.16 -31.48 16.51
C LEU A 760 -6.89 -32.32 16.73
N LYS A 761 -6.64 -32.70 17.98
CA LYS A 761 -5.49 -33.54 18.34
C LYS A 761 -5.78 -35.00 18.04
N ARG A 762 -5.03 -35.60 17.12
CA ARG A 762 -5.10 -37.04 16.78
C ARG A 762 -3.70 -37.64 16.81
N ASN A 763 -3.51 -38.70 17.61
CA ASN A 763 -2.21 -39.38 17.76
C ASN A 763 -1.04 -38.41 18.07
N GLY A 764 -1.32 -37.36 18.85
CA GLY A 764 -0.34 -36.33 19.23
C GLY A 764 -0.05 -35.27 18.16
N LYS A 765 -0.76 -35.27 17.02
CA LYS A 765 -0.64 -34.26 15.96
C LYS A 765 -1.91 -33.42 15.85
N TRP A 766 -1.78 -32.19 15.37
CA TRP A 766 -2.88 -31.27 15.14
C TRP A 766 -3.34 -31.36 13.69
N ASP A 767 -4.57 -31.83 13.49
CA ASP A 767 -5.20 -31.93 12.17
C ASP A 767 -6.26 -30.81 12.02
N PRO A 768 -6.20 -29.98 10.96
CA PRO A 768 -7.26 -29.01 10.66
C PRO A 768 -8.60 -29.70 10.41
N ILE A 769 -9.68 -29.13 10.96
CA ILE A 769 -11.05 -29.62 10.75
C ILE A 769 -12.00 -28.48 10.40
N SER A 770 -13.12 -28.79 9.74
CA SER A 770 -14.13 -27.78 9.39
C SER A 770 -14.98 -27.39 10.62
N TRP A 771 -15.53 -26.17 10.63
CA TRP A 771 -16.48 -25.74 11.66
C TRP A 771 -17.72 -26.65 11.78
N ARG A 772 -18.13 -27.31 10.69
CA ARG A 772 -19.20 -28.31 10.69
C ARG A 772 -18.81 -29.57 11.48
N ASP A 773 -17.57 -30.02 11.31
CA ASP A 773 -17.04 -31.18 12.03
C ASP A 773 -16.84 -30.83 13.51
N VAL A 774 -16.41 -29.61 13.82
CA VAL A 774 -16.33 -29.07 15.18
C VAL A 774 -17.69 -29.17 15.86
N TYR A 775 -18.76 -28.64 15.26
CA TYR A 775 -20.10 -28.71 15.82
C TYR A 775 -20.53 -30.15 16.13
N SER A 776 -20.35 -31.06 15.16
CA SER A 776 -20.73 -32.47 15.30
C SER A 776 -19.96 -33.15 16.45
N LEU A 777 -18.65 -32.89 16.54
CA LEU A 777 -17.78 -33.44 17.58
C LEU A 777 -18.15 -32.93 18.98
N ILE A 778 -18.35 -31.61 19.12
CA ILE A 778 -18.73 -31.02 20.40
C ILE A 778 -20.10 -31.55 20.82
N GLN A 779 -21.06 -31.63 19.91
CA GLN A 779 -22.39 -32.16 20.20
C GLN A 779 -22.35 -33.62 20.69
N GLU A 780 -21.47 -34.46 20.14
CA GLU A 780 -21.25 -35.83 20.60
C GLU A 780 -20.66 -35.84 22.02
N LYS A 781 -19.60 -35.08 22.27
CA LYS A 781 -18.91 -35.03 23.56
C LYS A 781 -19.76 -34.45 24.68
N VAL A 782 -20.56 -33.44 24.37
CA VAL A 782 -21.55 -32.84 25.29
C VAL A 782 -22.57 -33.88 25.74
N LYS A 783 -23.08 -34.73 24.82
CA LYS A 783 -23.99 -35.83 25.18
C LYS A 783 -23.34 -36.92 26.03
N GLU A 784 -22.04 -37.18 25.82
CA GLU A 784 -21.28 -38.22 26.52
C GLU A 784 -20.89 -37.81 27.96
N LEU A 785 -20.43 -36.57 28.17
CA LEU A 785 -19.70 -36.20 29.39
C LEU A 785 -20.56 -35.56 30.49
N SER A 786 -21.72 -34.98 30.17
CA SER A 786 -22.77 -34.46 31.09
C SER A 786 -22.37 -33.41 32.15
N SER A 787 -21.08 -33.13 32.36
CA SER A 787 -20.53 -32.14 33.30
C SER A 787 -19.59 -31.19 32.57
N TYR A 788 -19.87 -29.88 32.67
CA TYR A 788 -19.14 -28.82 31.97
C TYR A 788 -18.54 -27.81 32.95
N ALA A 789 -17.37 -27.29 32.60
CA ALA A 789 -16.81 -26.07 33.17
C ALA A 789 -16.41 -25.12 32.06
N PHE A 790 -16.45 -23.83 32.38
CA PHE A 790 -16.01 -22.75 31.49
C PHE A 790 -14.96 -21.92 32.20
N GLU A 791 -13.84 -21.67 31.54
CA GLU A 791 -12.71 -20.91 32.09
C GLU A 791 -12.45 -19.66 31.23
N ILE A 792 -12.25 -18.52 31.90
CA ILE A 792 -11.96 -17.23 31.28
C ILE A 792 -10.64 -16.64 31.79
N SER A 793 -10.14 -15.62 31.10
CA SER A 793 -8.85 -14.99 31.37
C SER A 793 -8.91 -13.49 31.07
N PRO A 794 -7.94 -12.68 31.53
CA PRO A 794 -7.92 -11.24 31.25
C PRO A 794 -7.37 -10.92 29.83
N LEU A 795 -7.28 -11.92 28.94
CA LEU A 795 -6.75 -11.83 27.58
C LEU A 795 -7.85 -11.76 26.51
N ILE A 796 -9.11 -11.76 26.94
CA ILE A 796 -10.31 -11.68 26.10
C ILE A 796 -11.07 -10.41 26.47
N THR A 797 -11.96 -10.00 25.57
CA THR A 797 -12.87 -8.85 25.75
C THR A 797 -13.97 -9.15 26.76
N LEU A 798 -14.64 -8.10 27.24
CA LEU A 798 -15.82 -8.23 28.07
C LEU A 798 -16.94 -9.01 27.37
N GLU A 799 -17.15 -8.81 26.08
CA GLU A 799 -18.14 -9.52 25.28
C GLU A 799 -17.88 -11.03 25.32
N GLU A 800 -16.65 -11.44 25.06
CA GLU A 800 -16.21 -12.84 25.14
C GLU A 800 -16.42 -13.41 26.54
N MET A 801 -16.11 -12.66 27.60
CA MET A 801 -16.37 -13.10 28.97
C MET A 801 -17.88 -13.26 29.27
N LEU A 802 -18.73 -12.35 28.80
CA LEU A 802 -20.19 -12.44 28.98
C LEU A 802 -20.80 -13.61 28.20
N ILE A 803 -20.26 -13.91 27.01
CA ILE A 803 -20.62 -15.11 26.24
C ILE A 803 -20.38 -16.36 27.08
N MET A 804 -19.21 -16.46 27.71
CA MET A 804 -18.83 -17.60 28.55
C MET A 804 -19.66 -17.68 29.83
N GLU A 805 -19.94 -16.56 30.50
CA GLU A 805 -20.83 -16.49 31.66
C GLU A 805 -22.25 -16.97 31.31
N LYS A 806 -22.75 -16.58 30.13
CA LYS A 806 -24.07 -17.00 29.66
C LYS A 806 -24.09 -18.49 29.30
N ALA A 807 -23.05 -19.00 28.65
CA ALA A 807 -22.88 -20.41 28.35
C ALA A 807 -22.89 -21.24 29.64
N ALA A 808 -22.09 -20.87 30.64
CA ALA A 808 -22.07 -21.51 31.95
C ALA A 808 -23.45 -21.52 32.61
N THR A 809 -24.14 -20.38 32.60
CA THR A 809 -25.48 -20.26 33.18
C THR A 809 -26.49 -21.18 32.48
N ASN A 810 -26.50 -21.21 31.14
CA ASN A 810 -27.45 -21.98 30.35
C ASN A 810 -27.20 -23.50 30.42
N THR A 811 -25.97 -23.94 30.71
CA THR A 811 -25.66 -25.37 30.92
C THR A 811 -25.72 -25.80 32.38
N GLY A 812 -25.98 -24.89 33.32
CA GLY A 812 -25.99 -25.18 34.76
C GLY A 812 -24.58 -25.41 35.35
N SER A 813 -23.57 -24.78 34.76
CA SER A 813 -22.15 -24.89 35.12
C SER A 813 -21.63 -23.64 35.83
N MET A 814 -20.42 -23.73 36.38
CA MET A 814 -19.71 -22.58 36.97
C MET A 814 -18.73 -21.95 35.97
N LEU A 815 -18.47 -20.66 36.18
CA LEU A 815 -17.46 -19.88 35.47
C LEU A 815 -16.21 -19.72 36.35
N TYR A 816 -15.07 -20.16 35.84
CA TYR A 816 -13.79 -20.19 36.56
C TYR A 816 -12.80 -19.19 35.97
N ALA A 817 -11.89 -18.71 36.82
CA ALA A 817 -10.70 -17.98 36.43
C ALA A 817 -9.51 -18.47 37.25
N SER A 818 -8.32 -18.52 36.65
CA SER A 818 -7.12 -19.01 37.32
C SER A 818 -6.80 -18.18 38.59
N PRO A 819 -6.44 -18.82 39.72
CA PRO A 819 -5.98 -18.12 40.93
C PRO A 819 -4.74 -17.25 40.71
N ASP A 820 -3.99 -17.50 39.65
CA ASP A 820 -2.80 -16.74 39.28
C ASP A 820 -3.15 -15.29 38.86
N TYR A 821 -4.38 -15.05 38.39
CA TYR A 821 -4.89 -13.70 38.08
C TYR A 821 -5.47 -12.97 39.31
N HIS A 822 -5.69 -13.67 40.43
CA HIS A 822 -6.16 -13.03 41.66
C HIS A 822 -4.98 -12.46 42.45
N LEU A 823 -4.87 -11.13 42.49
CA LEU A 823 -3.81 -10.41 43.19
C LEU A 823 -4.39 -9.64 44.37
N PHE A 824 -3.71 -9.67 45.51
CA PHE A 824 -4.29 -9.15 46.74
C PHE A 824 -4.52 -7.63 46.76
N SER A 825 -3.82 -6.84 45.94
CA SER A 825 -3.93 -5.37 45.95
C SER A 825 -5.20 -4.86 45.27
N SER A 826 -5.57 -5.49 44.15
CA SER A 826 -6.66 -5.05 43.27
C SER A 826 -8.02 -4.95 43.96
N GLN A 827 -8.28 -5.79 44.97
CA GLN A 827 -9.52 -5.79 45.77
C GLN A 827 -9.66 -4.58 46.72
N TYR A 828 -8.57 -3.85 47.00
CA TYR A 828 -8.55 -2.70 47.90
C TYR A 828 -8.54 -1.36 47.16
N LEU A 829 -8.10 -1.35 45.90
CA LEU A 829 -7.98 -0.15 45.10
C LEU A 829 -9.34 0.29 44.54
N PRO A 830 -9.59 1.61 44.46
CA PRO A 830 -10.81 2.11 43.84
C PRO A 830 -10.78 1.80 42.34
N LEU A 831 -11.75 1.02 41.86
CA LEU A 831 -11.92 0.76 40.43
C LEU A 831 -13.29 1.25 39.99
N LYS A 832 -13.31 2.28 39.16
CA LYS A 832 -14.54 2.81 38.57
C LYS A 832 -14.32 3.08 37.09
N PRO A 833 -15.29 2.75 36.22
CA PRO A 833 -15.25 3.17 34.82
C PRO A 833 -14.98 4.67 34.67
N THR A 834 -13.97 5.01 33.87
CA THR A 834 -13.54 6.40 33.62
C THR A 834 -13.13 6.58 32.16
N LEU A 835 -13.31 7.80 31.62
CA LEU A 835 -12.86 8.17 30.28
C LEU A 835 -11.46 8.78 30.28
N GLU A 836 -10.94 9.19 31.45
CA GLU A 836 -9.71 9.97 31.55
C GLU A 836 -8.79 9.42 32.66
N PRO A 837 -8.28 8.18 32.51
CA PRO A 837 -7.57 7.45 33.57
C PRO A 837 -6.29 8.13 34.07
N TYR A 838 -5.65 8.93 33.21
CA TYR A 838 -4.34 9.53 33.50
C TYR A 838 -4.41 11.00 33.93
N LYS A 839 -5.61 11.58 34.06
CA LYS A 839 -5.79 12.90 34.72
C LYS A 839 -5.31 12.90 36.17
N ILE A 840 -5.22 11.73 36.80
CA ILE A 840 -4.63 11.57 38.13
C ILE A 840 -3.24 12.19 38.23
N PHE A 841 -2.44 12.22 37.15
CA PHE A 841 -1.10 12.83 37.17
C PHE A 841 -1.12 14.32 37.52
N ASP A 842 -2.15 15.05 37.11
CA ASP A 842 -2.22 16.49 37.33
C ASP A 842 -2.33 16.84 38.83
N ASN A 843 -2.87 15.91 39.64
CA ASN A 843 -3.11 16.07 41.07
C ASN A 843 -1.86 15.96 41.94
N PHE A 844 -0.75 15.42 41.40
CA PHE A 844 0.46 15.14 42.17
C PHE A 844 1.66 15.94 41.63
N SER A 845 2.61 16.26 42.50
CA SER A 845 3.86 16.96 42.12
C SER A 845 5.06 16.04 42.06
N GLU A 846 4.95 14.83 42.63
CA GLU A 846 5.98 13.80 42.60
C GLU A 846 5.37 12.45 42.19
N TYR A 847 6.01 11.78 41.23
CA TYR A 847 5.66 10.42 40.82
C TYR A 847 6.74 9.46 41.34
N VAL A 848 6.33 8.41 42.04
CA VAL A 848 7.22 7.38 42.58
C VAL A 848 6.93 6.09 41.82
N VAL A 849 7.86 5.69 40.94
CA VAL A 849 7.74 4.45 40.16
C VAL A 849 8.50 3.34 40.87
N ILE A 850 7.82 2.25 41.19
CA ILE A 850 8.39 1.09 41.87
C ILE A 850 8.53 -0.05 40.87
N GLY A 851 9.78 -0.50 40.66
CA GLY A 851 10.09 -1.53 39.67
C GLY A 851 9.95 -1.04 38.22
N GLU A 852 9.50 -1.92 37.34
CA GLU A 852 9.31 -1.64 35.91
C GLU A 852 7.83 -1.40 35.57
N ILE A 853 7.60 -0.54 34.57
CA ILE A 853 6.27 -0.17 34.06
C ILE A 853 6.29 -0.15 32.53
N SER A 854 5.12 -0.10 31.91
CA SER A 854 5.02 -0.07 30.45
C SER A 854 5.76 1.15 29.86
N GLN A 855 6.37 0.96 28.68
CA GLN A 855 7.16 2.00 28.00
C GLN A 855 6.35 3.27 27.69
N ASN A 856 5.05 3.12 27.41
CA ASN A 856 4.16 4.26 27.20
C ASN A 856 3.92 5.02 28.52
N LEU A 857 3.69 4.32 29.63
CA LEU A 857 3.58 4.96 30.94
C LEU A 857 4.87 5.70 31.31
N ARG A 858 6.03 5.09 31.04
CA ARG A 858 7.35 5.73 31.19
C ARG A 858 7.46 7.02 30.37
N THR A 859 6.99 7.01 29.12
CA THR A 859 6.99 8.19 28.24
C THR A 859 6.07 9.29 28.77
N LEU A 860 4.88 8.93 29.27
CA LEU A 860 3.94 9.89 29.86
C LEU A 860 4.52 10.58 31.08
N LEU A 861 5.15 9.82 31.97
CA LEU A 861 5.83 10.37 33.14
C LEU A 861 6.99 11.30 32.74
N ARG A 862 7.73 10.96 31.68
CA ARG A 862 8.77 11.85 31.13
C ARG A 862 8.20 13.17 30.60
N LEU A 863 7.07 13.12 29.88
CA LEU A 863 6.41 14.34 29.39
C LEU A 863 5.90 15.20 30.55
N GLN A 864 5.38 14.60 31.62
CA GLN A 864 4.97 15.31 32.83
C GLN A 864 6.16 15.88 33.60
N GLN A 865 7.28 15.16 33.68
CA GLN A 865 8.52 15.65 34.31
C GLN A 865 9.03 16.94 33.64
N ARG A 866 8.88 17.06 32.32
CA ARG A 866 9.22 18.28 31.57
C ARG A 866 8.29 19.47 31.87
N LYS A 867 7.20 19.26 32.61
CA LYS A 867 6.30 20.29 33.15
C LYS A 867 6.55 20.52 34.65
N ASP A 868 7.82 20.47 35.06
CA ASP A 868 8.29 20.72 36.43
C ASP A 868 7.77 19.74 37.51
N LYS A 869 7.35 18.53 37.11
CA LYS A 869 6.98 17.44 38.02
C LYS A 869 8.22 16.62 38.39
N LYS A 870 8.32 16.17 39.65
CA LYS A 870 9.44 15.33 40.12
C LYS A 870 9.17 13.85 39.83
N LEU A 871 10.19 13.12 39.40
CA LEU A 871 10.14 11.67 39.19
C LEU A 871 11.19 10.94 40.04
N THR A 872 10.72 10.02 40.88
CA THR A 872 11.56 9.14 41.71
C THR A 872 11.40 7.70 41.23
N SER A 873 12.50 7.00 40.96
CA SER A 873 12.51 5.59 40.61
C SER A 873 13.01 4.75 41.79
N VAL A 874 12.29 3.70 42.14
CA VAL A 874 12.61 2.78 43.23
C VAL A 874 12.91 1.41 42.63
N ILE A 875 14.14 0.95 42.85
CA ILE A 875 14.59 -0.38 42.39
C ILE A 875 13.95 -1.43 43.29
N CYS A 876 13.30 -2.41 42.66
CA CYS A 876 12.76 -3.60 43.30
C CYS A 876 13.31 -4.83 42.59
N GLN A 877 13.80 -5.79 43.38
CA GLN A 877 14.32 -7.05 42.87
C GLN A 877 15.39 -6.80 41.79
N ASN A 878 15.15 -7.21 40.53
CA ASN A 878 16.08 -7.06 39.40
C ASN A 878 15.69 -5.94 38.41
N SER A 879 14.76 -5.05 38.77
CA SER A 879 14.30 -3.97 37.88
C SER A 879 15.41 -2.98 37.52
N MET A 880 15.40 -2.44 36.31
CA MET A 880 16.26 -1.31 35.96
C MET A 880 15.65 0.04 36.40
N PRO A 881 16.47 0.99 36.91
CA PRO A 881 15.97 2.31 37.25
C PRO A 881 15.62 3.13 36.00
N LEU A 882 14.66 4.05 36.13
CA LEU A 882 14.36 4.99 35.06
C LEU A 882 15.53 5.97 34.88
N HIS A 883 16.19 5.93 33.71
CA HIS A 883 17.40 6.72 33.43
C HIS A 883 17.23 8.24 33.57
N PHE A 884 16.01 8.75 33.41
CA PHE A 884 15.68 10.17 33.49
C PHE A 884 15.06 10.58 34.83
N ALA A 885 14.95 9.68 35.81
CA ALA A 885 14.42 10.03 37.12
C ALA A 885 15.32 11.07 37.82
N ASP A 886 14.70 12.02 38.51
CA ASP A 886 15.39 13.03 39.31
C ASP A 886 16.09 12.41 40.52
N SER A 887 15.57 11.27 41.00
CA SER A 887 16.13 10.50 42.10
C SER A 887 15.94 9.01 41.87
N VAL A 888 16.95 8.21 42.21
CA VAL A 888 16.90 6.74 42.18
C VAL A 888 17.17 6.19 43.58
N LEU A 889 16.25 5.37 44.09
CA LEU A 889 16.34 4.69 45.37
C LEU A 889 16.61 3.20 45.16
N SER A 890 17.51 2.61 45.95
CA SER A 890 17.89 1.20 45.83
C SER A 890 16.91 0.21 46.45
N SER A 891 15.93 0.69 47.23
CA SER A 891 14.92 -0.12 47.90
C SER A 891 13.76 0.75 48.39
N ILE A 892 12.56 0.16 48.50
CA ILE A 892 11.38 0.77 49.12
C ILE A 892 11.67 1.26 50.55
N SER A 893 12.56 0.60 51.29
CA SER A 893 12.94 0.99 52.66
C SER A 893 13.51 2.41 52.81
N TYR A 894 14.06 2.98 51.73
CA TYR A 894 14.58 4.35 51.73
C TYR A 894 13.53 5.39 51.34
N LEU A 895 12.35 4.96 50.91
CA LEU A 895 11.28 5.82 50.45
C LEU A 895 10.62 6.52 51.63
N LYS A 896 10.52 7.86 51.55
CA LYS A 896 9.80 8.67 52.54
C LYS A 896 8.51 9.20 51.92
N GLY A 897 7.38 8.82 52.53
CA GLY A 897 6.04 9.22 52.09
C GLY A 897 5.75 10.71 52.30
N ASN A 898 5.10 11.34 51.33
CA ASN A 898 4.48 12.66 51.48
C ASN A 898 3.16 12.75 50.69
N ARG A 899 2.28 13.68 51.06
CA ARG A 899 0.92 13.79 50.49
C ARG A 899 0.85 14.15 49.00
N ASN A 900 1.94 14.61 48.40
CA ASN A 900 1.97 15.01 46.99
C ASN A 900 2.58 13.92 46.08
N GLN A 901 2.75 12.70 46.58
CA GLN A 901 3.27 11.54 45.85
C GLN A 901 2.15 10.67 45.27
N LEU A 902 2.31 10.27 44.02
CA LEU A 902 1.59 9.16 43.39
C LEU A 902 2.52 7.94 43.31
N PHE A 903 2.13 6.83 43.93
CA PHE A 903 2.87 5.57 43.86
C PHE A 903 2.39 4.77 42.65
N ILE A 904 3.33 4.36 41.78
CA ILE A 904 3.04 3.72 40.50
C ILE A 904 3.77 2.37 40.43
N TYR A 905 3.05 1.29 40.17
CA TYR A 905 3.64 -0.03 39.99
C TYR A 905 2.90 -0.88 38.95
N ASN A 906 3.57 -1.91 38.44
CA ASN A 906 2.96 -2.93 37.59
C ASN A 906 2.86 -4.25 38.37
N VAL A 907 1.66 -4.79 38.52
CA VAL A 907 1.41 -6.03 39.28
C VAL A 907 2.15 -7.23 38.74
N ASN A 908 2.52 -7.21 37.45
CA ASN A 908 3.25 -8.28 36.80
C ASN A 908 4.77 -8.17 36.96
N GLN A 909 5.26 -7.16 37.69
CA GLN A 909 6.69 -6.83 37.80
C GLN A 909 7.20 -6.69 39.23
N ILE A 910 6.33 -6.75 40.25
CA ILE A 910 6.71 -6.67 41.67
C ILE A 910 5.97 -7.72 42.52
N SER A 911 6.54 -8.10 43.67
CA SER A 911 5.94 -9.11 44.55
C SER A 911 4.77 -8.53 45.36
N GLU A 912 3.88 -9.40 45.84
CA GLU A 912 2.79 -8.97 46.71
C GLU A 912 3.30 -8.39 48.04
N LYS A 913 4.41 -8.93 48.57
CA LYS A 913 5.06 -8.35 49.76
C LYS A 913 5.55 -6.93 49.51
N ASP A 914 6.12 -6.64 48.35
CA ASP A 914 6.55 -5.28 47.99
C ASP A 914 5.34 -4.34 47.85
N ILE A 915 4.27 -4.80 47.19
CA ILE A 915 3.02 -4.03 47.07
C ILE A 915 2.44 -3.72 48.46
N TYR A 916 2.50 -4.67 49.40
CA TYR A 916 2.01 -4.46 50.76
C TYR A 916 2.76 -3.32 51.48
N GLU A 917 4.09 -3.25 51.35
CA GLU A 917 4.87 -2.13 51.91
C GLU A 917 4.46 -0.79 51.28
N ILE A 918 4.18 -0.77 49.97
CA ILE A 918 3.72 0.42 49.25
C ILE A 918 2.33 0.84 49.74
N LEU A 919 1.38 -0.08 49.84
CA LEU A 919 0.02 0.22 50.29
C LEU A 919 -0.01 0.68 51.75
N ASN A 920 0.86 0.15 52.61
CA ASN A 920 1.01 0.63 53.99
C ASN A 920 1.49 2.09 54.03
N LEU A 921 2.44 2.45 53.17
CA LEU A 921 2.89 3.83 53.03
C LEU A 921 1.80 4.73 52.44
N ALA A 922 1.12 4.25 51.40
CA ALA A 922 0.09 5.00 50.68
C ALA A 922 -1.14 5.28 51.55
N VAL A 923 -1.66 4.27 52.27
CA VAL A 923 -2.86 4.41 53.12
C VAL A 923 -2.65 5.39 54.28
N ALA A 924 -1.40 5.49 54.78
CA ALA A 924 -1.04 6.44 55.81
C ALA A 924 -1.08 7.91 55.32
N LEU A 925 -0.99 8.11 53.99
CA LEU A 925 -1.02 9.42 53.35
C LEU A 925 -2.41 9.77 52.82
N ASP A 926 -3.14 8.77 52.30
CA ASP A 926 -4.51 8.86 51.82
C ASP A 926 -5.26 7.57 52.17
N SER A 927 -6.24 7.66 53.08
CA SER A 927 -7.02 6.52 53.57
C SER A 927 -7.86 5.84 52.49
N GLU A 928 -8.14 6.52 51.37
CA GLU A 928 -8.87 5.94 50.24
C GLU A 928 -7.97 5.31 49.17
N LEU A 929 -6.64 5.37 49.35
CA LEU A 929 -5.65 4.90 48.36
C LEU A 929 -5.78 5.60 47.00
N GLY A 930 -6.26 6.84 46.95
CA GLY A 930 -6.34 7.66 45.73
C GLY A 930 -4.98 8.12 45.21
N ASN A 931 -3.91 7.83 45.94
CA ASN A 931 -2.51 8.09 45.61
C ASN A 931 -1.77 6.85 45.07
N VAL A 932 -2.49 5.83 44.60
CA VAL A 932 -1.91 4.62 44.01
C VAL A 932 -2.40 4.42 42.57
N LEU A 933 -1.46 4.26 41.64
CA LEU A 933 -1.72 3.82 40.28
C LEU A 933 -1.15 2.42 40.08
N GLU A 934 -2.06 1.45 40.03
CA GLU A 934 -1.77 0.09 39.64
C GLU A 934 -1.90 -0.08 38.11
N SER A 935 -0.93 -0.78 37.52
CA SER A 935 -0.93 -1.13 36.10
C SER A 935 -0.73 -2.63 35.90
N SER A 936 -1.15 -3.15 34.74
CA SER A 936 -0.98 -4.57 34.37
C SER A 936 -0.53 -4.76 32.93
N ASP A 937 0.13 -5.89 32.67
CA ASP A 937 0.48 -6.38 31.35
C ASP A 937 -0.68 -7.09 30.62
N TYR A 938 -1.79 -7.37 31.31
CA TYR A 938 -2.99 -7.97 30.71
C TYR A 938 -3.98 -6.90 30.22
N PRO A 939 -4.58 -7.08 29.03
CA PRO A 939 -5.45 -6.07 28.42
C PRO A 939 -6.75 -5.81 29.19
N ASP A 940 -7.39 -6.85 29.72
CA ASP A 940 -8.69 -6.73 30.41
C ASP A 940 -8.65 -7.30 31.83
N TYR A 941 -7.56 -7.01 32.56
CA TYR A 941 -7.38 -7.44 33.95
C TYR A 941 -8.53 -6.97 34.84
N TYR A 942 -8.88 -5.69 34.75
CA TYR A 942 -9.88 -5.09 35.61
C TYR A 942 -11.30 -5.49 35.18
N GLY A 943 -11.54 -5.82 33.91
CA GLY A 943 -12.81 -6.41 33.47
C GLY A 943 -13.04 -7.77 34.12
N LEU A 944 -12.01 -8.61 34.14
CA LEU A 944 -12.06 -9.90 34.84
C LEU A 944 -12.34 -9.74 36.34
N GLN A 945 -11.71 -8.77 37.02
CA GLN A 945 -11.96 -8.51 38.45
C GLN A 945 -13.41 -8.10 38.74
N LEU A 946 -14.07 -7.46 37.78
CA LEU A 946 -15.46 -7.02 37.90
C LEU A 946 -16.46 -8.15 37.59
N LEU A 947 -16.00 -9.27 37.04
CA LEU A 947 -16.77 -10.48 36.91
C LEU A 947 -16.62 -11.34 38.17
N ASN A 948 -17.75 -11.78 38.73
CA ASN A 948 -17.77 -12.62 39.93
C ASN A 948 -17.42 -14.09 39.61
N SER A 949 -16.30 -14.34 38.94
CA SER A 949 -15.80 -15.69 38.66
C SER A 949 -15.24 -16.37 39.92
N GLU A 950 -15.26 -17.70 39.95
CA GLU A 950 -14.57 -18.46 41.00
C GLU A 950 -13.06 -18.52 40.72
N TRP A 951 -12.26 -17.96 41.63
CA TRP A 951 -10.78 -17.96 41.57
C TRP A 951 -10.17 -19.31 41.97
N LYS A 952 -10.43 -20.35 41.19
CA LYS A 952 -9.99 -21.74 41.44
C LYS A 952 -9.68 -22.43 40.12
N ASP A 953 -8.70 -23.33 40.13
CA ASP A 953 -8.47 -24.22 38.99
C ASP A 953 -9.71 -25.12 38.79
N SER A 954 -10.12 -25.34 37.54
CA SER A 954 -11.33 -26.10 37.18
C SER A 954 -11.12 -27.62 37.35
N ALA A 955 -11.02 -28.12 38.58
CA ALA A 955 -10.58 -29.50 38.83
C ALA A 955 -11.65 -30.59 38.58
N ASP A 956 -12.94 -30.26 38.69
CA ASP A 956 -14.02 -31.25 38.91
C ASP A 956 -14.90 -31.56 37.68
N ALA A 957 -14.63 -30.98 36.50
CA ALA A 957 -15.45 -31.16 35.30
C ALA A 957 -14.84 -32.14 34.28
N LYS A 958 -15.69 -32.90 33.58
CA LYS A 958 -15.26 -33.84 32.53
C LYS A 958 -15.05 -33.17 31.18
N PHE A 959 -15.82 -32.11 30.89
CA PHE A 959 -15.69 -31.27 29.71
C PHE A 959 -15.30 -29.86 30.14
N LEU A 960 -14.22 -29.33 29.55
CA LEU A 960 -13.77 -27.97 29.81
C LEU A 960 -13.68 -27.19 28.49
N LEU A 961 -14.19 -25.96 28.50
CA LEU A 961 -13.88 -24.97 27.48
C LEU A 961 -13.21 -23.76 28.14
N SER A 962 -11.98 -23.46 27.74
CA SER A 962 -11.27 -22.26 28.17
C SER A 962 -11.13 -21.25 27.02
N TYR A 963 -11.26 -19.96 27.33
CA TYR A 963 -11.15 -18.88 26.36
C TYR A 963 -10.04 -17.90 26.77
N GLY A 964 -9.02 -17.79 25.91
CA GLY A 964 -7.92 -16.85 26.07
C GLY A 964 -6.78 -17.36 26.96
N THR A 965 -6.92 -18.54 27.54
CA THR A 965 -5.90 -19.17 28.37
C THR A 965 -5.81 -20.67 28.08
N LYS A 966 -4.63 -21.24 28.30
CA LYS A 966 -4.48 -22.69 28.39
C LYS A 966 -5.03 -23.18 29.73
N SER A 967 -5.48 -24.41 29.73
CA SER A 967 -6.10 -25.07 30.88
C SER A 967 -5.09 -25.94 31.62
N LYS A 968 -5.12 -25.96 32.96
CA LYS A 968 -4.37 -26.96 33.74
C LYS A 968 -5.10 -28.30 33.68
N LYS A 969 -4.52 -29.29 33.00
CA LYS A 969 -5.13 -30.62 32.84
C LYS A 969 -5.25 -31.35 34.19
N SER A 970 -6.47 -31.64 34.63
CA SER A 970 -6.75 -32.50 35.79
C SER A 970 -6.93 -33.97 35.35
N SER A 971 -6.85 -34.91 36.30
CA SER A 971 -7.11 -36.34 36.04
C SER A 971 -8.55 -36.66 35.63
N ASP A 972 -9.49 -35.78 35.97
CA ASP A 972 -10.93 -36.01 35.76
C ASP A 972 -11.44 -35.43 34.42
N MET A 973 -10.64 -34.58 33.76
CA MET A 973 -10.96 -34.00 32.46
C MET A 973 -10.80 -35.04 31.33
N GLN A 974 -11.87 -35.23 30.56
CA GLN A 974 -11.93 -36.19 29.45
C GLN A 974 -11.92 -35.54 28.07
N PHE A 975 -12.36 -34.28 27.97
CA PHE A 975 -12.30 -33.51 26.72
C PHE A 975 -12.11 -32.03 27.00
N ILE A 976 -11.05 -31.43 26.43
CA ILE A 976 -10.67 -30.04 26.64
C ILE A 976 -10.71 -29.29 25.31
N ILE A 977 -11.43 -28.17 25.30
CA ILE A 977 -11.45 -27.20 24.21
C ILE A 977 -10.78 -25.92 24.68
N GLU A 978 -9.87 -25.39 23.88
CA GLU A 978 -9.26 -24.08 24.13
C GLU A 978 -9.54 -23.15 22.94
N ILE A 979 -9.91 -21.90 23.22
CA ILE A 979 -10.04 -20.87 22.19
C ILE A 979 -8.81 -19.96 22.32
N LEU A 980 -7.85 -20.13 21.40
CA LEU A 980 -6.53 -19.53 21.48
C LEU A 980 -6.07 -18.97 20.12
N PRO A 981 -5.19 -17.95 20.10
CA PRO A 981 -4.73 -17.36 18.85
C PRO A 981 -3.65 -18.23 18.17
N PHE A 982 -2.94 -19.05 18.97
CA PHE A 982 -1.89 -19.96 18.53
C PHE A 982 -2.00 -21.30 19.26
N ILE A 983 -1.36 -22.33 18.72
CA ILE A 983 -1.17 -23.60 19.43
C ILE A 983 -0.05 -23.42 20.47
N ASP A 984 -0.40 -23.50 21.76
CA ASP A 984 0.56 -23.50 22.87
C ASP A 984 1.21 -24.89 22.99
N SER A 985 2.54 -24.97 23.13
CA SER A 985 3.26 -26.25 23.27
C SER A 985 2.93 -26.99 24.57
N GLU A 986 2.48 -26.28 25.60
CA GLU A 986 2.12 -26.84 26.91
C GLU A 986 0.61 -27.16 27.01
N THR A 987 -0.15 -26.98 25.93
CA THR A 987 -1.60 -27.23 25.93
C THR A 987 -1.97 -28.69 26.21
N GLY A 988 -2.92 -28.87 27.13
CA GLY A 988 -3.57 -30.15 27.40
C GLY A 988 -4.77 -30.46 26.49
N ALA A 989 -5.11 -29.54 25.58
CA ALA A 989 -6.32 -29.55 24.78
C ALA A 989 -6.43 -30.75 23.82
N ASP A 990 -7.67 -31.15 23.58
CA ASP A 990 -8.03 -32.10 22.53
C ASP A 990 -8.46 -31.37 21.26
N LEU A 991 -9.09 -30.19 21.38
CA LEU A 991 -9.54 -29.34 20.29
C LEU A 991 -9.15 -27.88 20.57
N ILE A 992 -8.62 -27.18 19.56
CA ILE A 992 -8.35 -25.74 19.65
C ILE A 992 -9.17 -25.01 18.59
N LEU A 993 -9.91 -23.99 19.01
CA LEU A 993 -10.62 -23.07 18.14
C LEU A 993 -9.81 -21.76 17.99
N PRO A 994 -9.84 -21.11 16.82
CA PRO A 994 -9.12 -19.86 16.60
C PRO A 994 -9.77 -18.71 17.37
N GLN A 995 -9.04 -18.08 18.29
CA GLN A 995 -9.46 -16.85 18.99
C GLN A 995 -9.32 -15.62 18.07
N PRO A 996 -10.32 -14.71 17.98
CA PRO A 996 -10.13 -13.39 17.37
C PRO A 996 -9.24 -12.49 18.24
N THR A 997 -8.40 -11.67 17.61
CA THR A 997 -7.60 -10.64 18.28
C THR A 997 -8.35 -9.32 18.37
N TYR A 998 -7.82 -8.35 19.13
CA TYR A 998 -8.38 -6.99 19.23
C TYR A 998 -8.46 -6.22 17.89
N LEU A 999 -7.86 -6.72 16.81
CA LEU A 999 -7.97 -6.15 15.45
C LEU A 999 -9.01 -6.88 14.58
N GLU A 1000 -9.63 -7.93 15.11
CA GLU A 1000 -10.50 -8.88 14.39
C GLU A 1000 -11.93 -8.92 14.97
N ILE A 1001 -12.23 -8.11 15.98
CA ILE A 1001 -13.52 -8.08 16.67
C ILE A 1001 -13.83 -6.66 17.14
N ASP A 1002 -15.10 -6.28 17.04
CA ASP A 1002 -15.63 -5.11 17.75
C ASP A 1002 -15.91 -5.53 19.19
N GLY A 1003 -15.23 -4.90 20.16
CA GLY A 1003 -15.35 -5.29 21.57
C GLY A 1003 -14.81 -4.26 22.54
N THR A 1004 -14.89 -4.58 23.83
CA THR A 1004 -14.64 -3.66 24.93
C THR A 1004 -13.76 -4.32 26.00
N ALA A 1005 -12.90 -3.53 26.63
CA ALA A 1005 -12.13 -3.94 27.80
C ALA A 1005 -12.05 -2.82 28.84
N MET A 1006 -11.76 -3.20 30.08
CA MET A 1006 -11.51 -2.31 31.21
C MET A 1006 -10.01 -2.31 31.51
N ALA A 1007 -9.34 -1.31 30.95
CA ALA A 1007 -7.93 -1.04 31.14
C ALA A 1007 -7.64 -0.42 32.53
N ASN A 1008 -6.38 -0.04 32.76
CA ASN A 1008 -5.89 0.53 34.02
C ASN A 1008 -6.78 1.68 34.53
N GLN A 1009 -6.93 1.79 35.86
CA GLN A 1009 -7.78 2.81 36.51
C GLN A 1009 -9.26 2.76 36.09
N GLY A 1010 -9.72 1.65 35.50
CA GLY A 1010 -11.07 1.50 34.98
C GLY A 1010 -11.31 2.24 33.67
N TYR A 1011 -10.25 2.48 32.88
CA TYR A 1011 -10.41 3.09 31.57
C TYR A 1011 -11.18 2.18 30.63
N ILE A 1012 -12.26 2.68 30.05
CA ILE A 1012 -13.01 1.93 29.04
C ILE A 1012 -12.26 2.03 27.72
N THR A 1013 -11.85 0.89 27.19
CA THR A 1013 -11.21 0.78 25.88
C THR A 1013 -12.12 0.11 24.88
N HIS A 1014 -12.13 0.61 23.66
CA HIS A 1014 -12.91 0.06 22.56
C HIS A 1014 -12.00 -0.47 21.46
N PHE A 1015 -12.35 -1.64 20.95
CA PHE A 1015 -11.71 -2.30 19.83
C PHE A 1015 -12.67 -2.30 18.65
N HIS A 1016 -12.10 -2.22 17.46
CA HIS A 1016 -12.80 -2.31 16.20
C HIS A 1016 -12.28 -3.52 15.41
N ASN A 1017 -13.03 -3.96 14.41
CA ASN A 1017 -12.62 -5.02 13.48
C ASN A 1017 -12.07 -4.46 12.14
N PRO A 1018 -10.92 -3.74 12.09
CA PRO A 1018 -10.35 -3.26 10.84
C PRO A 1018 -9.85 -4.40 9.94
N ALA A 1019 -9.63 -5.60 10.50
CA ALA A 1019 -9.28 -6.79 9.73
C ALA A 1019 -10.46 -7.43 9.00
N LYS A 1020 -11.69 -6.94 9.21
CA LYS A 1020 -12.93 -7.49 8.62
C LYS A 1020 -13.03 -9.01 8.82
N SER A 1021 -12.57 -9.50 9.97
CA SER A 1021 -12.49 -10.92 10.31
C SER A 1021 -13.87 -11.47 10.65
N ASN A 1022 -14.11 -12.73 10.32
CA ASN A 1022 -15.35 -13.46 10.59
C ASN A 1022 -15.20 -14.51 11.71
N LEU A 1023 -14.06 -14.57 12.39
CA LEU A 1023 -13.78 -15.60 13.41
C LEU A 1023 -14.79 -15.58 14.56
N ILE A 1024 -15.11 -14.38 15.08
CA ILE A 1024 -16.10 -14.23 16.14
C ILE A 1024 -17.48 -14.75 15.72
N ASN A 1025 -17.91 -14.43 14.49
CA ASN A 1025 -19.20 -14.89 13.96
C ASN A 1025 -19.25 -16.42 13.88
N GLN A 1026 -18.14 -17.09 13.53
CA GLN A 1026 -18.07 -18.55 13.52
C GLN A 1026 -18.21 -19.16 14.92
N ILE A 1027 -17.59 -18.55 15.94
CA ILE A 1027 -17.72 -18.97 17.35
C ILE A 1027 -19.16 -18.76 17.84
N LEU A 1028 -19.75 -17.59 17.59
CA LEU A 1028 -21.13 -17.28 17.98
C LEU A 1028 -22.13 -18.23 17.32
N HIS A 1029 -21.98 -18.51 16.03
CA HIS A 1029 -22.82 -19.50 15.34
C HIS A 1029 -22.67 -20.90 15.94
N LEU A 1030 -21.46 -21.34 16.27
CA LEU A 1030 -21.23 -22.61 16.94
C LEU A 1030 -21.96 -22.69 18.29
N PHE A 1031 -21.79 -21.68 19.14
CA PHE A 1031 -22.41 -21.66 20.48
C PHE A 1031 -23.94 -21.55 20.40
N LEU A 1032 -24.46 -20.81 19.41
CA LEU A 1032 -25.89 -20.74 19.14
C LEU A 1032 -26.45 -22.11 18.74
N GLN A 1033 -25.79 -22.83 17.83
CA GLN A 1033 -26.21 -24.17 17.39
C GLN A 1033 -26.15 -25.22 18.50
N LEU A 1034 -25.26 -25.04 19.48
CA LEU A 1034 -25.17 -25.87 20.68
C LEU A 1034 -26.20 -25.48 21.76
N GLY A 1035 -26.91 -24.36 21.59
CA GLY A 1035 -27.88 -23.86 22.56
C GLY A 1035 -27.23 -23.25 23.82
N TRP A 1036 -25.93 -22.91 23.77
CA TRP A 1036 -25.21 -22.30 24.89
C TRP A 1036 -25.53 -20.82 25.04
N ILE A 1037 -25.88 -20.15 23.95
CA ILE A 1037 -26.29 -18.74 23.92
C ILE A 1037 -27.68 -18.57 23.29
N PRO A 1038 -28.41 -17.49 23.60
CA PRO A 1038 -29.73 -17.24 23.00
C PRO A 1038 -29.65 -16.91 21.50
N PRO A 1039 -30.76 -17.01 20.74
CA PRO A 1039 -30.81 -16.63 19.31
C PRO A 1039 -30.25 -15.25 18.98
N ALA A 1040 -30.56 -14.25 19.81
CA ALA A 1040 -30.02 -12.89 19.65
C ALA A 1040 -28.50 -12.82 19.85
N GLY A 1041 -27.92 -13.74 20.62
CA GLY A 1041 -26.48 -13.83 20.88
C GLY A 1041 -25.66 -14.34 19.70
N GLY A 1042 -26.28 -14.74 18.59
CA GLY A 1042 -25.59 -15.07 17.34
C GLY A 1042 -24.97 -13.86 16.62
N ASP A 1043 -25.22 -12.65 17.11
CA ASP A 1043 -24.69 -11.39 16.60
C ASP A 1043 -23.85 -10.71 17.69
N ILE A 1044 -22.65 -10.25 17.34
CA ILE A 1044 -21.75 -9.58 18.29
C ILE A 1044 -22.37 -8.28 18.85
N ASN A 1045 -23.23 -7.61 18.09
CA ASN A 1045 -23.88 -6.37 18.53
C ASN A 1045 -24.77 -6.57 19.77
N TYR A 1046 -25.36 -7.76 19.94
CA TYR A 1046 -26.13 -8.10 21.14
C TYR A 1046 -25.24 -8.08 22.40
N TRP A 1047 -24.01 -8.57 22.27
CA TRP A 1047 -23.06 -8.61 23.38
C TRP A 1047 -22.48 -7.23 23.68
N ASN A 1048 -22.17 -6.44 22.64
CA ASN A 1048 -21.75 -5.04 22.78
C ASN A 1048 -22.77 -4.25 23.60
N GLN A 1049 -24.05 -4.37 23.26
CA GLN A 1049 -25.12 -3.70 24.02
C GLN A 1049 -25.19 -4.16 25.48
N LEU A 1050 -25.02 -5.47 25.74
CA LEU A 1050 -25.02 -5.99 27.12
C LEU A 1050 -23.83 -5.50 27.93
N VAL A 1051 -22.65 -5.36 27.30
CA VAL A 1051 -21.46 -4.77 27.93
C VAL A 1051 -21.69 -3.29 28.25
N GLU A 1052 -22.22 -2.52 27.29
CA GLU A 1052 -22.58 -1.12 27.51
C GLU A 1052 -23.58 -0.97 28.68
N ASP A 1053 -24.62 -1.81 28.72
CA ASP A 1053 -25.59 -1.83 29.81
C ASP A 1053 -24.93 -2.16 31.16
N ARG A 1054 -23.98 -3.11 31.22
CA ARG A 1054 -23.23 -3.43 32.45
C ARG A 1054 -22.34 -2.27 32.90
N ILE A 1055 -21.67 -1.60 31.98
CA ILE A 1055 -20.84 -0.42 32.28
C ILE A 1055 -21.72 0.72 32.83
N GLN A 1056 -22.86 1.00 32.19
CA GLN A 1056 -23.77 2.08 32.58
C GLN A 1056 -24.49 1.83 33.90
N ASN A 1057 -24.99 0.60 34.12
CA ASN A 1057 -25.68 0.22 35.36
C ASN A 1057 -24.71 -0.05 36.52
N GLY A 1058 -23.40 -0.03 36.24
CA GLY A 1058 -22.32 -0.16 37.20
C GLY A 1058 -21.97 -1.62 37.48
N PHE A 1059 -20.75 -2.01 37.11
CA PHE A 1059 -20.14 -3.21 37.68
C PHE A 1059 -20.08 -3.05 39.22
N ILE A 1060 -20.75 -3.93 39.95
CA ILE A 1060 -20.78 -3.87 41.42
C ILE A 1060 -19.42 -4.34 41.95
N GLN A 1061 -18.53 -3.40 42.28
CA GLN A 1061 -17.29 -3.73 42.99
C GLN A 1061 -17.59 -3.96 44.48
N GLN A 1062 -17.35 -5.17 45.00
CA GLN A 1062 -17.20 -5.36 46.45
C GLN A 1062 -15.86 -4.75 46.87
N ARG A 1063 -15.86 -3.48 47.29
CA ARG A 1063 -14.65 -2.82 47.79
C ARG A 1063 -14.34 -3.28 49.21
N ASN A 1064 -13.21 -3.95 49.39
CA ASN A 1064 -12.69 -4.26 50.72
C ASN A 1064 -11.98 -3.02 51.29
N LEU A 1065 -12.25 -2.69 52.56
CA LEU A 1065 -11.49 -1.65 53.28
C LEU A 1065 -10.09 -2.16 53.57
N TYR A 1066 -9.06 -1.44 53.12
CA TYR A 1066 -7.67 -1.81 53.40
C TYR A 1066 -7.34 -1.56 54.88
N GLN A 1067 -7.06 -2.64 55.61
CA GLN A 1067 -6.71 -2.62 57.03
C GLN A 1067 -5.42 -3.41 57.23
N PRO A 1068 -4.24 -2.74 57.26
CA PRO A 1068 -2.93 -3.37 57.33
C PRO A 1068 -2.80 -4.45 58.41
N GLU A 1069 -3.44 -4.24 59.55
CA GLU A 1069 -3.42 -5.12 60.73
C GLU A 1069 -4.18 -6.43 60.53
N LYS A 1070 -5.07 -6.52 59.54
CA LYS A 1070 -5.82 -7.74 59.21
C LYS A 1070 -5.13 -8.61 58.16
N ILE A 1071 -4.03 -8.13 57.58
CA ILE A 1071 -3.32 -8.82 56.49
C ILE A 1071 -2.09 -9.52 57.08
N GLU A 1072 -2.06 -10.84 56.95
CA GLU A 1072 -0.90 -11.64 57.33
C GLU A 1072 0.16 -11.60 56.22
N ARG A 1073 1.21 -10.79 56.40
CA ARG A 1073 2.32 -10.61 55.44
C ARG A 1073 2.96 -11.92 54.97
N ASN A 1074 2.95 -12.97 55.80
CA ASN A 1074 3.51 -14.28 55.46
C ASN A 1074 2.68 -15.05 54.43
N ASN A 1075 1.40 -14.69 54.24
CA ASN A 1075 0.52 -15.32 53.26
C ASN A 1075 0.62 -14.66 51.88
N LEU A 1076 1.34 -13.55 51.77
CA LEU A 1076 1.58 -12.83 50.50
C LEU A 1076 2.74 -13.46 49.73
N ARG A 1077 2.63 -13.48 48.40
CA ARG A 1077 3.68 -13.96 47.49
C ARG A 1077 4.92 -13.06 47.59
N ASP A 1078 6.11 -13.67 47.73
CA ASP A 1078 7.40 -12.97 47.61
C ASP A 1078 8.03 -13.08 46.22
N TYR A 1079 7.34 -13.74 45.29
CA TYR A 1079 7.71 -13.83 43.89
C TYR A 1079 6.75 -13.00 43.02
N VAL A 1080 7.17 -12.74 41.79
CA VAL A 1080 6.41 -11.97 40.80
C VAL A 1080 5.55 -12.90 39.95
N VAL A 1081 4.31 -12.51 39.68
CA VAL A 1081 3.41 -13.23 38.76
C VAL A 1081 3.48 -12.59 37.38
N THR A 1082 4.29 -13.16 36.48
CA THR A 1082 4.52 -12.61 35.15
C THR A 1082 3.41 -13.00 34.16
N ALA A 1083 3.16 -12.13 33.18
CA ALA A 1083 2.27 -12.44 32.07
C ALA A 1083 2.98 -13.38 31.06
N THR A 1084 2.72 -14.69 31.16
CA THR A 1084 3.41 -15.73 30.37
C THR A 1084 2.56 -16.38 29.28
N ASP A 1085 1.54 -15.70 28.75
CA ASP A 1085 0.68 -16.24 27.70
C ASP A 1085 1.38 -16.34 26.33
N ILE A 1086 0.85 -17.21 25.46
CA ILE A 1086 1.42 -17.50 24.14
C ILE A 1086 1.51 -16.24 23.25
N SER A 1087 0.58 -15.29 23.37
CA SER A 1087 0.62 -14.05 22.58
C SER A 1087 1.77 -13.16 23.02
N ASN A 1088 1.94 -12.92 24.32
CA ASN A 1088 3.09 -12.17 24.84
C ASN A 1088 4.42 -12.88 24.53
N GLN A 1089 4.49 -14.22 24.56
CA GLN A 1089 5.68 -14.96 24.14
C GLN A 1089 6.03 -14.70 22.66
N LYS A 1090 5.05 -14.76 21.75
CA LYS A 1090 5.25 -14.46 20.32
C LYS A 1090 5.68 -13.01 20.10
N ILE A 1091 5.07 -12.06 20.81
CA ILE A 1091 5.45 -10.64 20.77
C ILE A 1091 6.88 -10.43 21.29
N ASN A 1092 7.29 -11.14 22.35
CA ASN A 1092 8.64 -11.05 22.89
C ASN A 1092 9.69 -11.66 21.96
N ILE A 1093 9.38 -12.79 21.31
CA ILE A 1093 10.23 -13.36 20.25
C ILE A 1093 10.42 -12.32 19.14
N LEU A 1094 9.32 -11.69 18.70
CA LEU A 1094 9.38 -10.62 17.72
C LEU A 1094 10.21 -9.44 18.25
N TYR A 1095 10.03 -9.01 19.49
CA TYR A 1095 10.82 -7.93 20.09
C TYR A 1095 12.33 -8.23 20.06
N GLU A 1096 12.76 -9.44 20.41
CA GLU A 1096 14.17 -9.81 20.42
C GLU A 1096 14.80 -9.86 19.03
N GLN A 1097 14.02 -10.13 17.98
CA GLN A 1097 14.51 -10.03 16.59
C GLN A 1097 15.03 -8.64 16.23
N ARG A 1098 14.67 -7.57 16.96
CA ARG A 1098 15.25 -6.23 16.75
C ARG A 1098 16.78 -6.18 16.83
N LYS A 1099 17.39 -7.15 17.52
CA LYS A 1099 18.85 -7.27 17.66
C LYS A 1099 19.48 -8.10 16.54
N GLU A 1100 18.67 -8.76 15.72
CA GLU A 1100 19.11 -9.59 14.60
C GLU A 1100 19.13 -8.77 13.30
N PRO A 1101 20.29 -8.60 12.66
CA PRO A 1101 20.37 -7.91 11.37
C PRO A 1101 19.53 -8.60 10.29
N SER A 1102 18.91 -7.79 9.44
CA SER A 1102 18.08 -8.21 8.30
C SER A 1102 18.64 -7.69 6.97
N CYS A 1103 18.06 -8.12 5.85
CA CYS A 1103 18.30 -7.61 4.51
C CYS A 1103 16.98 -7.18 3.86
N PHE A 1104 17.04 -6.63 2.64
CA PHE A 1104 15.85 -6.29 1.87
C PHE A 1104 15.04 -7.55 1.51
N GLU A 1105 15.73 -8.60 1.08
CA GLU A 1105 15.19 -9.84 0.51
C GLU A 1105 14.63 -10.85 1.53
N ARG A 1106 14.60 -10.52 2.83
CA ARG A 1106 14.13 -11.44 3.90
C ARG A 1106 12.79 -12.11 3.59
N ARG A 1107 11.88 -11.42 2.89
CA ARG A 1107 10.56 -11.95 2.50
C ARG A 1107 10.65 -13.10 1.49
N LEU A 1108 11.62 -13.07 0.58
CA LEU A 1108 11.85 -14.08 -0.46
C LEU A 1108 12.33 -15.43 0.11
N HIS A 1109 12.85 -15.45 1.34
CA HIS A 1109 13.33 -16.66 2.00
C HIS A 1109 12.26 -17.39 2.83
N LYS A 1110 11.08 -16.78 3.05
CA LYS A 1110 9.98 -17.45 3.79
C LYS A 1110 9.31 -18.57 2.98
N ASN A 1111 9.36 -18.48 1.65
CA ASN A 1111 8.67 -19.39 0.73
C ASN A 1111 9.55 -20.56 0.23
N ARG A 1112 10.68 -20.88 0.88
CA ARG A 1112 11.60 -21.96 0.50
C ARG A 1112 11.48 -23.21 1.35
#